data_AF-A0A938X888-F1
#
_entry.id   AF-A0A938X888-F1
#
_cell.length_a   1.000
_cell.length_b   1.000
_cell.length_c   1.000
_cell.angle_alpha   90.00
_cell.angle_beta   90.00
_cell.angle_gamma   90.00
#
_symmetry.space_group_name_H-M   'P 1'
#
loop_
_entity.id
_entity.type
_entity.pdbx_description
1 polymer ?
#
loop_
_entity_poly.entity_id
_entity_poly.type
_entity_poly.pdbx_seq_one_letter_code
_entity_poly.pdbx_strand_id
1 'polypeptide(L)'
;MTTAKQSLLKRGLAAVMATVMTTSLCSANVFASESKANTYPEGSREVKQLTAPVEDGVYTASINMMNANSNGSYSMGNAALRGSESFLQKNPDDTEYQSLVIVEDGKATALVEFMPMGYIGQYGFMMELESATPEILTKYGYPDDDYCVFTPAEIMTEHRTQLGTVVYDPYNNPDSEYVYDGSDPATMTRPAGYGHDEERLINIADQPYSHLMALDVTPVVSADKDGNISIPENPEDFTVMNAAYVHVFVPIMFSISPTSGDQYARMQVDWTTVEKVENPESNLTYQFWKAQQIEQGNYTADSYDALRSCVEDIQTKLTNIWPDQTLEMSGTGFTAVPVLNMKEYTAEEQADMAAQLVEAVSALEVKGDKSALNDLLAEAEEKEETAYTPSSWKVFSEKVDLAKQVQLDSEASTAEVTKAVEELTNGMNGLVERADTAELNNLIQEAELIKNNGYTEYSWNQLQTAIQEAKALLANADASQNEVNNQTAALQQAMDSLKKDGELDKNNLEDGVYSIYGEMVKVNRKDFSMSNDAINHTVKLTVENGQYYLTMDFKGLSYLNKFGYLAELAYYDNGFVYDQYGEINGTLIAAEVLSTQKNADGTDVMDEFNQTGGSYEGKLYPDQVKFSLVSDALNDEDGCVPLQVFVPVMEDISAGSGTQNVLLKLDWSTLKETTEDDPDFQPEEPVEQSPAVNVTDSTTGIKVEADKGVFPEGVEQVVTQITSGADYDRAASILSDVGKKFRLFEIHFELNGAEVQPNGIVTVYYPIPEGYDADKVVLYRINEDGTKTLVKGTVENGFYKVMTKSFSTYALVEQGSTITDAENSANVGSDIPQTGDSTNVLPFALLALASGGMIGVLFISRKRKFTEGE
;
A
#
# COMPACT_ATOMS: atom_id res chain seq x y z
N MET A 1 31.29 -19.84 -18.58
CA MET A 1 32.70 -19.43 -18.32
C MET A 1 32.78 -18.67 -16.99
N THR A 2 32.23 -19.24 -15.91
CA THR A 2 32.07 -18.54 -14.61
C THR A 2 32.22 -19.49 -13.43
N THR A 3 33.05 -20.53 -13.59
CA THR A 3 33.31 -21.54 -12.53
C THR A 3 34.73 -21.47 -11.95
N ALA A 4 35.60 -20.60 -12.48
CA ALA A 4 37.02 -20.57 -12.10
C ALA A 4 37.39 -19.51 -11.04
N LYS A 5 36.48 -18.60 -10.65
CA LYS A 5 36.80 -17.49 -9.72
C LYS A 5 36.42 -17.73 -8.26
N GLN A 6 35.55 -18.69 -7.95
CA GLN A 6 35.22 -19.03 -6.54
C GLN A 6 36.27 -19.95 -5.88
N SER A 7 37.10 -20.64 -6.66
CA SER A 7 38.16 -21.53 -6.13
C SER A 7 39.34 -20.77 -5.49
N LEU A 8 39.69 -19.59 -6.03
CA LEU A 8 40.83 -18.80 -5.53
C LEU A 8 40.57 -18.11 -4.18
N LEU A 9 39.32 -17.70 -3.92
CA LEU A 9 38.92 -17.05 -2.66
C LEU A 9 38.80 -18.05 -1.50
N LYS A 10 38.39 -19.30 -1.76
CA LYS A 10 38.39 -20.36 -0.73
C LYS A 10 39.80 -20.82 -0.36
N ARG A 11 40.72 -20.86 -1.32
CA ARG A 11 42.15 -21.17 -1.09
C ARG A 11 42.87 -20.11 -0.25
N GLY A 12 42.47 -18.84 -0.35
CA GLY A 12 43.04 -17.76 0.45
C GLY A 12 42.56 -17.72 1.91
N LEU A 13 41.36 -18.21 2.21
CA LEU A 13 40.79 -18.17 3.56
C LEU A 13 41.21 -19.39 4.41
N ALA A 14 41.35 -20.56 3.79
CA ALA A 14 41.88 -21.76 4.45
C ALA A 14 43.36 -21.60 4.82
N ALA A 15 44.15 -20.95 3.95
CA ALA A 15 45.55 -20.64 4.22
C ALA A 15 45.73 -19.66 5.39
N VAL A 16 44.84 -18.68 5.55
CA VAL A 16 44.90 -17.69 6.65
C VAL A 16 44.32 -18.24 7.96
N MET A 17 43.35 -19.15 7.94
CA MET A 17 42.85 -19.80 9.17
C MET A 17 43.72 -20.97 9.66
N ALA A 18 44.46 -21.65 8.77
CA ALA A 18 45.51 -22.57 9.18
C ALA A 18 46.62 -21.86 9.97
N THR A 19 46.96 -20.61 9.61
CA THR A 19 47.91 -19.78 10.37
C THR A 19 47.35 -19.31 11.72
N VAL A 20 46.03 -19.27 11.91
CA VAL A 20 45.42 -18.85 13.19
C VAL A 20 45.25 -20.03 14.15
N MET A 21 45.07 -21.26 13.67
CA MET A 21 45.01 -22.45 14.55
C MET A 21 46.38 -23.07 14.89
N THR A 22 47.46 -22.77 14.15
CA THR A 22 48.82 -23.09 14.60
C THR A 22 49.31 -22.19 15.74
N THR A 23 48.61 -21.08 16.03
CA THR A 23 48.97 -20.20 17.16
C THR A 23 48.61 -20.75 18.54
N SER A 24 47.86 -21.86 18.65
CA SER A 24 47.61 -22.52 19.94
C SER A 24 48.80 -23.32 20.48
N LEU A 25 49.81 -23.62 19.65
CA LEU A 25 51.11 -24.14 20.10
C LEU A 25 52.09 -23.04 20.53
N CYS A 26 51.71 -21.77 20.38
CA CYS A 26 52.34 -20.67 21.10
C CYS A 26 51.65 -20.46 22.45
N SER A 27 51.65 -21.49 23.31
CA SER A 27 51.62 -21.19 24.74
C SER A 27 52.86 -20.36 25.02
N ALA A 28 52.64 -19.08 25.22
CA ALA A 28 53.64 -18.10 25.55
C ALA A 28 54.54 -18.61 26.69
N ASN A 29 55.79 -18.93 26.37
CA ASN A 29 56.88 -18.57 27.25
C ASN A 29 57.38 -17.17 26.88
N VAL A 30 56.45 -16.21 26.78
CA VAL A 30 56.78 -14.84 27.21
C VAL A 30 56.71 -14.88 28.73
N PHE A 31 57.70 -15.50 29.37
CA PHE A 31 58.00 -15.16 30.74
C PHE A 31 58.54 -13.73 30.70
N ALA A 32 57.62 -12.80 30.96
CA ALA A 32 57.98 -11.53 31.56
C ALA A 32 58.98 -11.85 32.69
N SER A 33 60.13 -11.20 32.60
CA SER A 33 61.21 -11.28 33.58
C SER A 33 60.68 -10.94 34.98
N GLU A 34 60.30 -11.94 35.77
CA GLU A 34 60.47 -11.85 37.21
C GLU A 34 61.85 -12.42 37.51
N SER A 35 62.81 -11.52 37.73
CA SER A 35 64.10 -11.87 38.28
C SER A 35 63.90 -12.46 39.69
N LYS A 36 63.59 -13.76 39.78
CA LYS A 36 64.11 -14.52 40.91
C LYS A 36 65.62 -14.40 40.81
N ALA A 37 66.25 -13.94 41.88
CA ALA A 37 67.69 -14.11 42.03
C ALA A 37 67.97 -15.61 42.14
N ASN A 38 67.96 -16.32 41.01
CA ASN A 38 68.39 -17.70 40.91
C ASN A 38 69.89 -17.66 41.23
N THR A 39 70.23 -18.12 42.43
CA THR A 39 71.63 -18.28 42.79
C THR A 39 72.08 -19.55 42.09
N TYR A 40 72.54 -19.43 40.84
CA TYR A 40 73.07 -20.57 40.10
C TYR A 40 74.29 -21.15 40.81
N PRO A 41 74.59 -22.45 40.61
CA PRO A 41 75.84 -23.04 41.08
C PRO A 41 77.08 -22.22 40.67
N GLU A 42 78.11 -22.23 41.52
CA GLU A 42 79.33 -21.46 41.26
C GLU A 42 80.02 -21.92 39.97
N GLY A 43 80.27 -20.96 39.06
CA GLY A 43 80.92 -21.21 37.77
C GLY A 43 79.97 -21.60 36.64
N SER A 44 78.65 -21.57 36.84
CA SER A 44 77.66 -21.76 35.79
C SER A 44 77.67 -20.62 34.77
N ARG A 45 77.32 -20.95 33.51
CA ARG A 45 77.28 -20.01 32.37
C ARG A 45 75.86 -19.91 31.85
N GLU A 46 75.26 -18.71 31.88
CA GLU A 46 73.90 -18.48 31.38
C GLU A 46 73.78 -18.84 29.89
N VAL A 47 72.65 -19.44 29.50
CA VAL A 47 72.29 -19.74 28.12
C VAL A 47 71.07 -18.93 27.73
N LYS A 48 71.08 -18.39 26.50
CA LYS A 48 69.94 -17.69 25.91
C LYS A 48 69.62 -18.30 24.56
N GLN A 49 68.34 -18.50 24.29
CA GLN A 49 67.86 -18.82 22.96
C GLN A 49 67.99 -17.59 22.05
N LEU A 50 68.39 -17.82 20.80
CA LEU A 50 68.52 -16.83 19.75
C LEU A 50 67.38 -16.99 18.74
N THR A 51 67.31 -16.06 17.81
CA THR A 51 66.49 -16.17 16.60
C THR A 51 67.29 -16.90 15.52
N ALA A 52 66.64 -17.73 14.71
CA ALA A 52 67.22 -18.27 13.49
C ALA A 52 67.72 -17.12 12.58
N PRO A 53 68.91 -17.22 11.95
CA PRO A 53 69.51 -16.15 11.16
C PRO A 53 68.95 -16.04 9.73
N VAL A 54 67.71 -16.46 9.52
CA VAL A 54 66.99 -16.38 8.25
C VAL A 54 65.56 -15.91 8.51
N GLU A 55 64.90 -15.41 7.46
CA GLU A 55 63.47 -15.08 7.54
C GLU A 55 62.60 -16.34 7.69
N ASP A 56 61.33 -16.15 8.04
CA ASP A 56 60.37 -17.24 8.12
C ASP A 56 60.19 -17.94 6.76
N GLY A 57 60.17 -19.27 6.78
CA GLY A 57 60.09 -20.09 5.58
C GLY A 57 60.54 -21.54 5.79
N VAL A 58 60.53 -22.30 4.69
CA VAL A 58 61.01 -23.69 4.65
C VAL A 58 62.30 -23.73 3.85
N TYR A 59 63.33 -24.33 4.42
CA TYR A 59 64.68 -24.38 3.86
C TYR A 59 65.19 -25.82 3.82
N THR A 60 66.03 -26.15 2.84
CA THR A 60 66.95 -27.28 2.99
C THR A 60 68.24 -26.78 3.64
N ALA A 61 68.87 -27.59 4.47
CA ALA A 61 70.13 -27.25 5.12
C ALA A 61 70.95 -28.49 5.43
N SER A 62 72.28 -28.33 5.48
CA SER A 62 73.17 -29.35 6.04
C SER A 62 73.07 -29.32 7.57
N ILE A 63 72.81 -30.48 8.16
CA ILE A 63 72.69 -30.64 9.62
C ILE A 63 73.69 -31.70 10.09
N ASN A 64 74.45 -31.37 11.12
CA ASN A 64 75.35 -32.29 11.79
C ASN A 64 75.05 -32.37 13.28
N MET A 65 75.04 -33.58 13.82
CA MET A 65 75.03 -33.83 15.25
C MET A 65 76.46 -33.78 15.79
N MET A 66 76.75 -32.78 16.60
CA MET A 66 78.07 -32.49 17.14
C MET A 66 78.17 -32.92 18.60
N ASN A 67 79.36 -33.28 19.05
CA ASN A 67 79.59 -33.54 20.47
C ASN A 67 79.33 -32.26 21.29
N ALA A 68 78.63 -32.37 22.42
CA ALA A 68 78.16 -31.21 23.18
C ALA A 68 79.25 -30.23 23.65
N ASN A 69 80.52 -30.62 23.75
CA ASN A 69 81.60 -29.74 24.20
C ASN A 69 82.78 -29.64 23.22
N SER A 70 82.65 -30.21 22.02
CA SER A 70 83.69 -30.12 21.01
C SER A 70 83.41 -28.99 20.02
N ASN A 71 84.47 -28.30 19.59
CA ASN A 71 84.41 -27.30 18.53
C ASN A 71 84.53 -27.93 17.12
N GLY A 72 84.52 -29.27 16.98
CA GLY A 72 84.65 -29.92 15.68
C GLY A 72 84.62 -31.44 15.66
N SER A 73 84.16 -32.10 16.73
CA SER A 73 83.99 -33.57 16.74
C SER A 73 82.52 -33.91 16.64
N TYR A 74 82.18 -34.83 15.74
CA TYR A 74 80.81 -35.33 15.59
C TYR A 74 80.40 -36.18 16.80
N SER A 75 79.11 -36.13 17.12
CA SER A 75 78.47 -37.14 17.98
C SER A 75 78.47 -38.49 17.27
N MET A 76 78.48 -39.58 18.03
CA MET A 76 78.33 -40.92 17.43
C MET A 76 76.98 -41.08 16.74
N GLY A 77 75.93 -40.39 17.23
CA GLY A 77 74.62 -40.33 16.57
C GLY A 77 74.63 -39.63 15.20
N ASN A 78 75.68 -38.85 14.88
CA ASN A 78 75.80 -38.25 13.55
C ASN A 78 75.88 -39.30 12.45
N ALA A 79 76.49 -40.46 12.71
CA ALA A 79 76.57 -41.52 11.71
C ALA A 79 75.21 -42.20 11.43
N ALA A 80 74.18 -41.93 12.23
CA ALA A 80 72.79 -42.32 11.97
C ALA A 80 71.98 -41.19 11.32
N LEU A 81 72.38 -39.92 11.47
CA LEU A 81 71.68 -38.78 10.88
C LEU A 81 71.92 -38.73 9.36
N ARG A 82 70.91 -39.07 8.55
CA ARG A 82 70.98 -39.06 7.08
C ARG A 82 71.35 -37.67 6.57
N GLY A 83 72.16 -37.59 5.53
CA GLY A 83 72.65 -36.31 4.99
C GLY A 83 73.77 -35.63 5.80
N SER A 84 74.08 -36.09 7.01
CA SER A 84 75.23 -35.57 7.77
C SER A 84 76.56 -36.02 7.18
N GLU A 85 77.64 -35.32 7.51
CA GLU A 85 78.98 -35.66 7.00
C GLU A 85 79.43 -37.07 7.40
N SER A 86 79.13 -37.49 8.64
CA SER A 86 79.53 -38.82 9.13
C SER A 86 78.74 -39.94 8.46
N PHE A 87 77.47 -39.70 8.14
CA PHE A 87 76.63 -40.63 7.41
C PHE A 87 77.09 -40.76 5.95
N LEU A 88 77.29 -39.64 5.24
CA LEU A 88 77.71 -39.61 3.84
C LEU A 88 79.10 -40.22 3.62
N GLN A 89 80.01 -40.14 4.61
CA GLN A 89 81.29 -40.86 4.55
C GLN A 89 81.14 -42.38 4.46
N LYS A 90 80.07 -42.94 5.04
CA LYS A 90 79.75 -44.37 5.01
C LYS A 90 78.79 -44.74 3.89
N ASN A 91 77.97 -43.80 3.44
CA ASN A 91 76.98 -43.94 2.38
C ASN A 91 77.19 -42.87 1.29
N PRO A 92 78.31 -42.93 0.53
CA PRO A 92 78.70 -41.86 -0.39
C PRO A 92 77.76 -41.70 -1.59
N ASP A 93 76.90 -42.68 -1.85
CA ASP A 93 75.94 -42.66 -2.96
C ASP A 93 74.63 -41.94 -2.59
N ASP A 94 74.35 -41.70 -1.29
CA ASP A 94 73.11 -41.08 -0.80
C ASP A 94 73.19 -39.54 -0.81
N THR A 95 73.35 -38.97 -2.00
CA THR A 95 73.62 -37.52 -2.19
C THR A 95 72.38 -36.66 -2.46
N GLU A 96 71.22 -37.28 -2.68
CA GLU A 96 69.98 -36.56 -3.02
C GLU A 96 69.21 -36.06 -1.79
N TYR A 97 69.40 -36.69 -0.63
CA TYR A 97 68.72 -36.31 0.60
C TYR A 97 69.26 -35.01 1.21
N GLN A 98 68.36 -34.11 1.60
CA GLN A 98 68.67 -32.93 2.41
C GLN A 98 67.63 -32.78 3.51
N SER A 99 68.08 -32.44 4.72
CA SER A 99 67.18 -32.15 5.85
C SER A 99 66.43 -30.84 5.62
N LEU A 100 65.22 -30.76 6.16
CA LEU A 100 64.42 -29.54 6.11
C LEU A 100 64.53 -28.78 7.42
N VAL A 101 64.56 -27.46 7.33
CA VAL A 101 64.49 -26.52 8.46
C VAL A 101 63.33 -25.57 8.21
N ILE A 102 62.35 -25.58 9.12
CA ILE A 102 61.20 -24.68 9.11
C ILE A 102 61.50 -23.57 10.10
N VAL A 103 61.43 -22.32 9.64
CA VAL A 103 61.57 -21.13 10.48
C VAL A 103 60.23 -20.41 10.55
N GLU A 104 59.69 -20.27 11.76
CA GLU A 104 58.45 -19.56 12.05
C GLU A 104 58.63 -18.72 13.32
N ASP A 105 58.34 -17.42 13.25
CA ASP A 105 58.52 -16.46 14.33
C ASP A 105 59.93 -16.52 14.96
N GLY A 106 60.94 -16.78 14.12
CA GLY A 106 62.34 -16.87 14.54
C GLY A 106 62.76 -18.16 15.25
N LYS A 107 61.85 -19.12 15.46
CA LYS A 107 62.17 -20.47 15.93
C LYS A 107 62.48 -21.37 14.75
N ALA A 108 63.40 -22.31 14.92
CA ALA A 108 63.78 -23.26 13.88
C ALA A 108 63.46 -24.71 14.29
N THR A 109 62.69 -25.40 13.46
CA THR A 109 62.37 -26.83 13.61
C THR A 109 63.03 -27.60 12.48
N ALA A 110 63.84 -28.61 12.79
CA ALA A 110 64.44 -29.48 11.78
C ALA A 110 63.61 -30.75 11.60
N LEU A 111 63.33 -31.13 10.36
CA LEU A 111 62.81 -32.46 9.99
C LEU A 111 63.98 -33.31 9.51
N VAL A 112 64.31 -34.32 10.29
CA VAL A 112 65.52 -35.14 10.12
C VAL A 112 65.19 -36.62 10.05
N GLU A 113 65.94 -37.35 9.23
CA GLU A 113 65.80 -38.79 9.05
C GLU A 113 66.99 -39.49 9.72
N PHE A 114 66.68 -40.41 10.62
CA PHE A 114 67.65 -41.27 11.27
C PHE A 114 67.64 -42.65 10.64
N MET A 115 68.82 -43.14 10.33
CA MET A 115 69.06 -44.37 9.58
C MET A 115 69.88 -45.34 10.42
N PRO A 116 69.78 -46.66 10.16
CA PRO A 116 70.60 -47.65 10.85
C PRO A 116 72.08 -47.36 10.63
N MET A 117 72.87 -47.44 11.69
CA MET A 117 74.31 -47.14 11.65
C MET A 117 75.14 -48.41 11.86
N GLY A 118 76.13 -48.63 11.00
CA GLY A 118 77.06 -49.76 11.11
C GLY A 118 78.16 -49.51 12.15
N TYR A 119 78.40 -50.52 13.00
CA TYR A 119 79.43 -50.50 14.04
C TYR A 119 79.97 -51.92 14.36
N ILE A 120 81.29 -52.12 14.22
CA ILE A 120 82.01 -53.39 14.52
C ILE A 120 81.30 -54.63 13.96
N GLY A 121 80.94 -54.62 12.68
CA GLY A 121 80.27 -55.77 12.04
C GLY A 121 78.80 -55.96 12.40
N GLN A 122 78.22 -55.13 13.26
CA GLN A 122 76.80 -55.06 13.60
C GLN A 122 76.19 -53.74 13.12
N TYR A 123 74.88 -53.58 13.28
CA TYR A 123 74.18 -52.30 13.14
C TYR A 123 73.31 -52.04 14.37
N GLY A 124 72.95 -50.79 14.55
CA GLY A 124 71.91 -50.39 15.51
C GLY A 124 71.26 -49.09 15.10
N PHE A 125 70.27 -48.68 15.87
CA PHE A 125 69.48 -47.46 15.62
C PHE A 125 69.59 -46.49 16.78
N MET A 126 69.16 -45.26 16.54
CA MET A 126 68.91 -44.28 17.60
C MET A 126 67.54 -44.57 18.23
N MET A 127 67.49 -44.62 19.57
CA MET A 127 66.26 -44.91 20.31
C MET A 127 65.54 -43.64 20.76
N GLU A 128 66.29 -42.70 21.34
CA GLU A 128 65.71 -41.46 21.88
C GLU A 128 66.49 -40.25 21.37
N LEU A 129 65.73 -39.19 21.06
CA LEU A 129 66.24 -37.87 20.76
C LEU A 129 65.33 -36.85 21.42
N GLU A 130 65.91 -35.93 22.17
CA GLU A 130 65.18 -34.89 22.88
C GLU A 130 65.91 -33.56 22.70
N SER A 131 65.16 -32.50 22.45
CA SER A 131 65.68 -31.14 22.56
C SER A 131 65.99 -30.86 24.03
N ALA A 132 67.22 -30.45 24.31
CA ALA A 132 67.67 -30.03 25.63
C ALA A 132 67.77 -28.50 25.64
N THR A 133 66.89 -27.84 26.38
CA THR A 133 66.83 -26.38 26.48
C THR A 133 67.38 -25.93 27.84
N PRO A 134 68.71 -25.75 27.98
CA PRO A 134 69.31 -25.30 29.23
C PRO A 134 69.07 -23.81 29.49
N GLU A 135 68.81 -23.46 30.75
CA GLU A 135 68.94 -22.08 31.26
C GLU A 135 70.41 -21.74 31.56
N ILE A 136 71.18 -22.75 31.99
CA ILE A 136 72.61 -22.62 32.30
C ILE A 136 73.40 -23.83 31.82
N LEU A 137 74.68 -23.61 31.55
CA LEU A 137 75.68 -24.66 31.47
C LEU A 137 76.42 -24.78 32.80
N THR A 138 76.79 -25.99 33.17
CA THR A 138 77.74 -26.29 34.23
C THR A 138 79.09 -25.61 33.95
N LYS A 139 79.96 -25.50 34.97
CA LYS A 139 81.35 -25.01 34.81
C LYS A 139 82.20 -25.81 33.81
N TYR A 140 81.73 -26.99 33.40
CA TYR A 140 82.38 -27.86 32.42
C TYR A 140 81.81 -27.70 31.00
N GLY A 141 80.77 -26.89 30.81
CA GLY A 141 80.18 -26.57 29.50
C GLY A 141 78.99 -27.43 29.09
N TYR A 142 78.59 -28.42 29.90
CA TYR A 142 77.39 -29.23 29.65
C TYR A 142 76.13 -28.49 30.12
N PRO A 143 74.96 -28.72 29.50
CA PRO A 143 73.67 -28.43 30.13
C PRO A 143 73.66 -28.92 31.58
N ASP A 144 73.13 -28.10 32.47
CA ASP A 144 72.89 -28.50 33.86
C ASP A 144 71.48 -29.11 33.94
N ASP A 145 71.39 -30.40 34.26
CA ASP A 145 70.14 -31.16 34.23
C ASP A 145 69.03 -30.53 35.09
N ASP A 146 69.37 -29.99 36.26
CA ASP A 146 68.42 -29.32 37.17
C ASP A 146 67.84 -28.03 36.59
N TYR A 147 68.50 -27.48 35.56
CA TYR A 147 68.17 -26.22 34.89
C TYR A 147 68.02 -26.42 33.38
N CYS A 148 67.61 -27.61 32.95
CA CYS A 148 67.41 -27.96 31.55
C CYS A 148 66.03 -28.55 31.34
N VAL A 149 65.30 -28.02 30.36
CA VAL A 149 64.02 -28.60 29.92
C VAL A 149 64.31 -29.61 28.82
N PHE A 150 63.78 -30.83 28.95
CA PHE A 150 63.87 -31.86 27.94
C PHE A 150 62.52 -32.00 27.24
N THR A 151 62.54 -31.84 25.92
CA THR A 151 61.35 -32.00 25.06
C THR A 151 61.63 -33.10 24.06
N PRO A 152 60.94 -34.25 24.14
CA PRO A 152 61.09 -35.32 23.16
C PRO A 152 60.88 -34.82 21.74
N ALA A 153 61.72 -35.28 20.81
CA ALA A 153 61.51 -35.02 19.40
C ALA A 153 60.18 -35.66 18.95
N GLU A 154 59.46 -34.96 18.09
CA GLU A 154 58.21 -35.44 17.51
C GLU A 154 58.52 -36.60 16.55
N ILE A 155 58.02 -37.78 16.87
CA ILE A 155 58.17 -38.97 16.01
C ILE A 155 57.13 -38.91 14.92
N MET A 156 57.57 -38.71 13.68
CA MET A 156 56.70 -38.66 12.52
C MET A 156 56.51 -40.04 11.91
N THR A 157 57.58 -40.84 11.82
CA THR A 157 57.55 -42.21 11.28
C THR A 157 58.52 -43.13 12.03
N GLU A 158 58.34 -44.44 11.88
CA GLU A 158 59.15 -45.48 12.51
C GLU A 158 59.80 -46.42 11.48
N HIS A 159 60.83 -47.16 11.89
CA HIS A 159 61.39 -48.24 11.08
C HIS A 159 60.53 -49.50 11.17
N ARG A 160 59.66 -49.71 10.17
CA ARG A 160 58.88 -50.95 10.04
C ARG A 160 59.10 -51.63 8.69
N THR A 161 58.81 -52.92 8.66
CA THR A 161 58.78 -53.67 7.41
C THR A 161 57.60 -53.21 6.55
N GLN A 162 57.61 -53.54 5.26
CA GLN A 162 56.49 -53.33 4.35
C GLN A 162 55.21 -54.07 4.79
N LEU A 163 55.31 -55.02 5.73
CA LEU A 163 54.19 -55.71 6.38
C LEU A 163 53.76 -55.07 7.71
N GLY A 164 54.39 -53.98 8.14
CA GLY A 164 54.09 -53.27 9.39
C GLY A 164 54.71 -53.87 10.65
N THR A 165 55.58 -54.87 10.53
CA THR A 165 56.28 -55.47 11.67
C THR A 165 57.53 -54.67 12.05
N VAL A 166 57.95 -54.77 13.31
CA VAL A 166 59.12 -54.05 13.83
C VAL A 166 60.39 -54.52 13.11
N VAL A 167 61.23 -53.57 12.71
CA VAL A 167 62.60 -53.82 12.26
C VAL A 167 63.51 -53.88 13.49
N TYR A 168 64.31 -54.94 13.55
CA TYR A 168 65.13 -55.24 14.70
C TYR A 168 66.61 -54.97 14.46
N ASP A 169 67.29 -54.60 15.54
CA ASP A 169 68.71 -54.81 15.77
C ASP A 169 68.89 -55.82 16.93
N PRO A 170 70.13 -56.17 17.34
CA PRO A 170 70.33 -57.10 18.44
C PRO A 170 69.75 -56.65 19.79
N TYR A 171 69.38 -55.38 19.97
CA TYR A 171 69.00 -54.81 21.27
C TYR A 171 67.49 -54.67 21.46
N ASN A 172 66.69 -54.56 20.39
CA ASN A 172 65.22 -54.60 20.47
C ASN A 172 64.61 -55.94 20.05
N ASN A 173 65.38 -56.86 19.44
CA ASN A 173 64.90 -58.19 19.06
C ASN A 173 64.62 -59.08 20.30
N PRO A 174 63.37 -59.51 20.57
CA PRO A 174 63.05 -60.38 21.71
C PRO A 174 63.79 -61.73 21.73
N ASP A 175 64.24 -62.22 20.57
CA ASP A 175 64.94 -63.49 20.44
C ASP A 175 66.47 -63.35 20.54
N SER A 176 66.99 -62.14 20.73
CA SER A 176 68.43 -61.86 20.81
C SER A 176 69.00 -62.06 22.22
N GLU A 177 70.24 -62.53 22.32
CA GLU A 177 70.98 -62.60 23.59
C GLU A 177 71.41 -61.21 24.12
N TYR A 178 71.36 -60.17 23.28
CA TYR A 178 71.73 -58.79 23.60
C TYR A 178 70.51 -57.89 23.85
N VAL A 179 69.29 -58.46 23.87
CA VAL A 179 68.05 -57.69 23.99
C VAL A 179 68.03 -56.90 25.31
N TYR A 180 67.61 -55.64 25.23
CA TYR A 180 67.28 -54.84 26.40
C TYR A 180 65.80 -55.02 26.74
N ASP A 181 65.49 -56.03 27.56
CA ASP A 181 64.14 -56.36 28.04
C ASP A 181 63.91 -55.97 29.52
N GLY A 182 64.90 -55.31 30.12
CA GLY A 182 64.91 -54.91 31.53
C GLY A 182 65.12 -56.07 32.51
N SER A 183 65.48 -57.27 32.05
CA SER A 183 65.64 -58.45 32.90
C SER A 183 66.90 -58.45 33.75
N ASP A 184 67.97 -57.76 33.33
CA ASP A 184 69.24 -57.65 34.06
C ASP A 184 69.57 -56.20 34.50
N PRO A 185 69.19 -55.79 35.72
CA PRO A 185 69.51 -54.46 36.24
C PRO A 185 71.00 -54.12 36.31
N ALA A 186 71.92 -55.10 36.25
CA ALA A 186 73.35 -54.82 36.29
C ALA A 186 73.91 -54.28 34.96
N THR A 187 73.26 -54.62 33.84
CA THR A 187 73.72 -54.27 32.48
C THR A 187 72.69 -53.46 31.69
N MET A 188 71.44 -53.40 32.15
CA MET A 188 70.30 -52.76 31.48
C MET A 188 69.74 -51.57 32.26
N THR A 189 70.58 -50.86 33.03
CA THR A 189 70.17 -49.69 33.81
C THR A 189 70.84 -48.43 33.27
N ARG A 190 70.04 -47.42 32.92
CA ARG A 190 70.50 -46.06 32.63
C ARG A 190 70.64 -45.29 33.94
N PRO A 191 71.77 -44.58 34.15
CA PRO A 191 71.96 -43.77 35.35
C PRO A 191 70.97 -42.60 35.40
N ALA A 192 70.80 -42.02 36.58
CA ALA A 192 70.11 -40.73 36.73
C ALA A 192 70.82 -39.65 35.90
N GLY A 193 70.05 -38.72 35.35
CA GLY A 193 70.47 -37.68 34.43
C GLY A 193 69.58 -37.58 33.20
N TYR A 194 69.79 -36.53 32.41
CA TYR A 194 69.03 -36.19 31.21
C TYR A 194 67.53 -36.02 31.51
N GLY A 195 67.21 -35.28 32.57
CA GLY A 195 65.83 -35.03 32.99
C GLY A 195 65.20 -36.11 33.87
N HIS A 196 65.98 -37.10 34.31
CA HIS A 196 65.53 -38.16 35.21
C HIS A 196 66.31 -38.18 36.54
N ASP A 197 65.59 -38.09 37.65
CA ASP A 197 66.17 -38.05 39.01
C ASP A 197 66.66 -39.43 39.52
N GLU A 198 66.23 -40.52 38.88
CA GLU A 198 66.48 -41.89 39.30
C GLU A 198 67.03 -42.75 38.16
N GLU A 199 67.73 -43.83 38.52
CA GLU A 199 68.15 -44.86 37.57
C GLU A 199 66.92 -45.56 36.97
N ARG A 200 66.97 -45.87 35.67
CA ARG A 200 65.83 -46.47 34.93
C ARG A 200 66.26 -47.70 34.13
N LEU A 201 65.44 -48.74 34.14
CA LEU A 201 65.68 -49.95 33.34
C LEU A 201 65.42 -49.67 31.87
N ILE A 202 66.29 -50.19 31.00
CA ILE A 202 66.12 -50.16 29.55
C ILE A 202 65.26 -51.36 29.18
N ASN A 203 64.04 -51.10 28.68
CA ASN A 203 63.15 -52.12 28.15
C ASN A 203 62.61 -51.65 26.79
N ILE A 204 63.30 -52.08 25.73
CA ILE A 204 62.99 -51.77 24.34
C ILE A 204 62.71 -53.03 23.51
N ALA A 205 62.49 -54.18 24.16
CA ALA A 205 62.11 -55.41 23.48
C ALA A 205 60.81 -55.20 22.68
N ASP A 206 60.84 -55.59 21.40
CA ASP A 206 59.74 -55.42 20.44
C ASP A 206 59.29 -53.96 20.22
N GLN A 207 60.12 -52.98 20.59
CA GLN A 207 59.83 -51.57 20.32
C GLN A 207 60.43 -51.13 18.98
N PRO A 208 59.68 -50.37 18.16
CA PRO A 208 60.19 -49.79 16.93
C PRO A 208 61.16 -48.63 17.22
N TYR A 209 62.12 -48.44 16.31
CA TYR A 209 63.00 -47.26 16.32
C TYR A 209 62.39 -46.13 15.50
N SER A 210 62.64 -44.88 15.93
CA SER A 210 62.19 -43.68 15.21
C SER A 210 62.96 -43.50 13.90
N HIS A 211 62.27 -43.07 12.84
CA HIS A 211 62.83 -42.87 11.51
C HIS A 211 62.86 -41.38 11.14
N LEU A 212 61.71 -40.80 10.82
CA LEU A 212 61.57 -39.36 10.57
C LEU A 212 61.13 -38.66 11.85
N MET A 213 61.84 -37.60 12.23
CA MET A 213 61.57 -36.85 13.46
C MET A 213 61.61 -35.35 13.22
N ALA A 214 60.81 -34.59 13.99
CA ALA A 214 60.89 -33.14 14.08
C ALA A 214 61.43 -32.73 15.45
N LEU A 215 62.37 -31.77 15.49
CA LEU A 215 62.90 -31.25 16.75
C LEU A 215 63.27 -29.77 16.67
N ASP A 216 63.29 -29.10 17.82
CA ASP A 216 63.73 -27.72 17.95
C ASP A 216 65.26 -27.64 17.77
N VAL A 217 65.69 -26.91 16.75
CA VAL A 217 67.09 -26.60 16.44
C VAL A 217 67.38 -25.10 16.52
N THR A 218 66.52 -24.35 17.20
CA THR A 218 66.65 -22.91 17.39
C THR A 218 68.00 -22.60 18.04
N PRO A 219 68.83 -21.72 17.43
CA PRO A 219 70.17 -21.46 17.95
C PRO A 219 70.17 -20.92 19.37
N VAL A 220 71.26 -21.13 20.09
CA VAL A 220 71.48 -20.63 21.44
C VAL A 220 72.80 -19.85 21.53
N VAL A 221 73.01 -19.14 22.62
CA VAL A 221 74.29 -18.55 22.99
C VAL A 221 74.53 -18.77 24.47
N SER A 222 75.78 -19.05 24.86
CA SER A 222 76.16 -19.15 26.27
C SER A 222 77.11 -18.01 26.65
N ALA A 223 76.94 -17.47 27.85
CA ALA A 223 77.86 -16.50 28.44
C ALA A 223 79.27 -17.09 28.52
N ASP A 224 80.33 -16.32 28.29
CA ASP A 224 81.71 -16.77 28.47
C ASP A 224 82.07 -16.98 29.96
N LYS A 225 83.34 -17.25 30.26
CA LYS A 225 83.80 -17.46 31.65
C LYS A 225 83.72 -16.20 32.52
N ASP A 226 83.67 -15.03 31.89
CA ASP A 226 83.57 -13.72 32.54
C ASP A 226 82.10 -13.24 32.61
N GLY A 227 81.15 -14.05 32.11
CA GLY A 227 79.72 -13.77 32.11
C GLY A 227 79.23 -12.93 30.92
N ASN A 228 80.06 -12.68 29.89
CA ASN A 228 79.67 -11.89 28.73
C ASN A 228 79.00 -12.76 27.66
N ILE A 229 77.94 -12.26 27.02
CA ILE A 229 77.25 -12.94 25.91
C ILE A 229 77.56 -12.18 24.62
N SER A 230 78.10 -12.89 23.62
CA SER A 230 78.34 -12.37 22.27
C SER A 230 77.34 -13.00 21.31
N ILE A 231 76.40 -12.19 20.80
CA ILE A 231 75.35 -12.65 19.89
C ILE A 231 75.90 -12.61 18.45
N PRO A 232 75.88 -13.72 17.69
CA PRO A 232 76.22 -13.72 16.26
C PRO A 232 75.26 -12.85 15.45
N GLU A 233 75.75 -12.13 14.43
CA GLU A 233 74.94 -11.21 13.61
C GLU A 233 74.63 -11.76 12.21
N ASN A 234 75.53 -12.54 11.61
CA ASN A 234 75.38 -13.08 10.26
C ASN A 234 75.39 -14.61 10.26
N PRO A 235 74.79 -15.30 9.26
CA PRO A 235 74.79 -16.76 9.17
C PRO A 235 76.16 -17.42 9.34
N GLU A 236 77.24 -16.84 8.77
CA GLU A 236 78.61 -17.36 8.91
C GLU A 236 79.18 -17.29 10.35
N ASP A 237 78.60 -16.46 11.22
CA ASP A 237 79.02 -16.30 12.61
C ASP A 237 78.41 -17.38 13.52
N PHE A 238 77.38 -18.11 13.05
CA PHE A 238 76.75 -19.20 13.80
C PHE A 238 77.60 -20.46 13.70
N THR A 239 78.31 -20.76 14.77
CA THR A 239 79.16 -21.96 14.88
C THR A 239 78.46 -23.08 15.63
N VAL A 240 79.12 -24.24 15.77
CA VAL A 240 78.68 -25.33 16.67
C VAL A 240 78.41 -24.87 18.11
N MET A 241 79.01 -23.77 18.57
CA MET A 241 78.75 -23.23 19.91
C MET A 241 77.39 -22.54 20.04
N ASN A 242 76.74 -22.27 18.91
CA ASN A 242 75.40 -21.70 18.83
C ASN A 242 74.33 -22.73 18.50
N ALA A 243 74.71 -23.98 18.25
CA ALA A 243 73.76 -25.04 17.92
C ALA A 243 72.92 -25.43 19.14
N ALA A 244 71.65 -25.77 18.90
CA ALA A 244 70.74 -26.26 19.93
C ALA A 244 71.28 -27.53 20.60
N TYR A 245 71.12 -27.67 21.91
CA TYR A 245 71.50 -28.90 22.60
C TYR A 245 70.41 -29.95 22.41
N VAL A 246 70.86 -31.19 22.33
CA VAL A 246 70.00 -32.36 22.35
C VAL A 246 70.56 -33.40 23.31
N HIS A 247 69.70 -34.28 23.78
CA HIS A 247 70.06 -35.53 24.42
C HIS A 247 69.77 -36.67 23.45
N VAL A 248 70.70 -37.62 23.35
CA VAL A 248 70.61 -38.75 22.43
C VAL A 248 70.92 -40.06 23.14
N PHE A 249 70.07 -41.07 22.91
CA PHE A 249 70.26 -42.43 23.38
C PHE A 249 70.37 -43.43 22.21
N VAL A 250 71.48 -44.16 22.16
CA VAL A 250 71.81 -45.19 21.16
C VAL A 250 72.16 -46.51 21.86
N PRO A 251 71.27 -47.53 21.84
CA PRO A 251 71.45 -48.77 22.60
C PRO A 251 72.77 -49.51 22.33
N ILE A 252 73.13 -49.69 21.05
CA ILE A 252 74.39 -50.37 20.68
C ILE A 252 75.64 -49.66 21.21
N MET A 253 75.58 -48.33 21.36
CA MET A 253 76.71 -47.56 21.92
C MET A 253 76.72 -47.62 23.44
N PHE A 254 75.54 -47.72 24.05
CA PHE A 254 75.39 -47.82 25.49
C PHE A 254 75.96 -49.15 26.01
N SER A 255 75.73 -50.25 25.28
CA SER A 255 76.25 -51.58 25.63
C SER A 255 77.77 -51.65 25.69
N ILE A 256 78.47 -50.78 24.95
CA ILE A 256 79.93 -50.70 24.92
C ILE A 256 80.42 -49.77 26.03
N SER A 257 79.82 -48.59 26.12
CA SER A 257 80.17 -47.58 27.12
C SER A 257 78.96 -46.69 27.39
N PRO A 258 78.44 -46.65 28.63
CA PRO A 258 77.26 -45.86 28.97
C PRO A 258 77.35 -44.40 28.52
N THR A 259 78.49 -43.75 28.75
CA THR A 259 78.70 -42.32 28.42
C THR A 259 78.81 -42.01 26.93
N SER A 260 78.91 -43.02 26.06
CA SER A 260 78.91 -42.83 24.61
C SER A 260 77.57 -43.16 23.96
N GLY A 261 76.73 -43.94 24.63
CA GLY A 261 75.39 -44.28 24.17
C GLY A 261 74.29 -43.43 24.77
N ASP A 262 74.53 -42.75 25.89
CA ASP A 262 73.58 -41.86 26.56
C ASP A 262 74.31 -40.55 26.84
N GLN A 263 74.07 -39.53 26.00
CA GLN A 263 74.89 -38.31 26.05
C GLN A 263 74.18 -37.05 25.53
N TYR A 264 74.70 -35.89 25.96
CA TYR A 264 74.41 -34.62 25.30
C TYR A 264 75.14 -34.51 23.96
N ALA A 265 74.45 -33.93 22.98
CA ALA A 265 74.99 -33.51 21.70
C ALA A 265 74.46 -32.11 21.35
N ARG A 266 74.85 -31.60 20.18
CA ARG A 266 74.27 -30.39 19.59
C ARG A 266 73.83 -30.65 18.17
N MET A 267 72.69 -30.12 17.78
CA MET A 267 72.19 -30.19 16.41
C MET A 267 72.58 -28.91 15.68
N GLN A 268 73.68 -28.99 14.94
CA GLN A 268 74.22 -27.87 14.19
C GLN A 268 73.56 -27.81 12.82
N VAL A 269 72.73 -26.79 12.61
CA VAL A 269 72.34 -26.32 11.28
C VAL A 269 73.48 -25.47 10.74
N ASP A 270 74.01 -25.81 9.55
CA ASP A 270 74.93 -24.95 8.83
C ASP A 270 74.13 -23.87 8.08
N TRP A 271 73.97 -22.73 8.74
CA TRP A 271 73.22 -21.58 8.21
C TRP A 271 73.81 -20.96 6.94
N THR A 272 75.03 -21.36 6.53
CA THR A 272 75.61 -20.93 5.25
C THR A 272 75.17 -21.81 4.07
N THR A 273 74.57 -22.97 4.36
CA THR A 273 74.09 -23.95 3.37
C THR A 273 72.58 -23.90 3.15
N VAL A 274 71.88 -22.96 3.79
CA VAL A 274 70.42 -22.85 3.72
C VAL A 274 69.96 -22.45 2.31
N GLU A 275 69.11 -23.27 1.71
CA GLU A 275 68.47 -22.99 0.43
C GLU A 275 66.95 -22.96 0.61
N LYS A 276 66.30 -21.88 0.19
CA LYS A 276 64.85 -21.72 0.35
C LYS A 276 64.11 -22.71 -0.56
N VAL A 277 63.14 -23.43 0.00
CA VAL A 277 62.26 -24.30 -0.76
C VAL A 277 61.17 -23.44 -1.41
N GLU A 278 61.27 -23.23 -2.72
CA GLU A 278 60.36 -22.34 -3.47
C GLU A 278 58.90 -22.84 -3.51
N ASN A 279 58.68 -24.16 -3.50
CA ASN A 279 57.34 -24.76 -3.53
C ASN A 279 57.15 -25.77 -2.38
N PRO A 280 57.00 -25.31 -1.13
CA PRO A 280 56.86 -26.21 0.02
C PRO A 280 55.55 -27.02 -0.05
N GLU A 281 54.55 -26.56 -0.81
CA GLU A 281 53.29 -27.26 -1.11
C GLU A 281 53.51 -28.63 -1.79
N SER A 282 54.62 -28.81 -2.53
CA SER A 282 54.95 -30.10 -3.17
C SER A 282 55.93 -30.96 -2.36
N ASN A 283 56.41 -30.47 -1.21
CA ASN A 283 57.34 -31.22 -0.38
C ASN A 283 56.56 -32.12 0.59
N LEU A 284 56.61 -33.43 0.37
CA LEU A 284 55.88 -34.41 1.18
C LEU A 284 56.20 -34.32 2.67
N THR A 285 57.48 -34.29 3.03
CA THR A 285 57.91 -34.29 4.44
C THR A 285 57.38 -33.07 5.18
N TYR A 286 57.45 -31.88 4.56
CA TYR A 286 56.89 -30.67 5.14
C TYR A 286 55.36 -30.71 5.22
N GLN A 287 54.66 -31.13 4.16
CA GLN A 287 53.19 -31.21 4.20
C GLN A 287 52.70 -32.23 5.22
N PHE A 288 53.42 -33.35 5.38
CA PHE A 288 53.11 -34.38 6.36
C PHE A 288 53.27 -33.85 7.78
N TRP A 289 54.41 -33.23 8.10
CA TRP A 289 54.64 -32.57 9.38
C TRP A 289 53.55 -31.52 9.67
N LYS A 290 53.30 -30.62 8.71
CA LYS A 290 52.32 -29.53 8.85
C LYS A 290 50.91 -30.06 9.10
N ALA A 291 50.51 -31.13 8.41
CA ALA A 291 49.20 -31.75 8.61
C ALA A 291 49.07 -32.40 10.00
N GLN A 292 50.15 -32.98 10.54
CA GLN A 292 50.19 -33.53 11.90
C GLN A 292 50.01 -32.45 12.99
N GLN A 293 50.41 -31.21 12.71
CA GLN A 293 50.24 -30.09 13.65
C GLN A 293 48.79 -29.59 13.76
N ILE A 294 47.87 -30.05 12.90
CA ILE A 294 46.48 -29.57 12.90
C ILE A 294 45.68 -30.29 13.98
N GLU A 295 45.23 -29.53 14.98
CA GLU A 295 44.26 -29.97 15.98
C GLU A 295 42.82 -29.78 15.49
N GLN A 296 41.87 -30.55 16.04
CA GLN A 296 40.46 -30.47 15.64
C GLN A 296 39.87 -29.06 15.81
N GLY A 297 40.21 -28.37 16.90
CA GLY A 297 39.80 -26.98 17.14
C GLY A 297 38.31 -26.73 16.86
N ASN A 298 38.04 -25.78 15.95
CA ASN A 298 36.68 -25.41 15.52
C ASN A 298 36.26 -26.06 14.19
N TYR A 299 36.97 -27.09 13.72
CA TYR A 299 36.56 -27.84 12.54
C TYR A 299 35.47 -28.87 12.87
N THR A 300 34.61 -29.17 11.90
CA THR A 300 33.63 -30.24 12.02
C THR A 300 34.34 -31.59 12.21
N ALA A 301 33.77 -32.47 13.02
CA ALA A 301 34.36 -33.78 13.29
C ALA A 301 34.64 -34.57 12.00
N ASP A 302 33.68 -34.60 11.07
CA ASP A 302 33.79 -35.35 9.81
C ASP A 302 34.96 -34.86 8.94
N SER A 303 35.12 -33.53 8.81
CA SER A 303 36.21 -32.98 7.98
C SER A 303 37.58 -33.21 8.63
N TYR A 304 37.67 -33.16 9.96
CA TYR A 304 38.89 -33.45 10.70
C TYR A 304 39.27 -34.93 10.66
N ASP A 305 38.30 -35.84 10.80
CA ASP A 305 38.52 -37.27 10.71
C ASP A 305 39.02 -37.70 9.31
N ALA A 306 38.56 -37.00 8.25
CA ALA A 306 39.07 -37.20 6.91
C ALA A 306 40.55 -36.80 6.78
N LEU A 307 40.95 -35.67 7.35
CA LEU A 307 42.37 -35.26 7.42
C LEU A 307 43.20 -36.29 8.19
N ARG A 308 42.76 -36.68 9.39
CA ARG A 308 43.44 -37.66 10.22
C ARG A 308 43.63 -38.99 9.48
N SER A 309 42.61 -39.46 8.78
CA SER A 309 42.70 -40.69 7.98
C SER A 309 43.73 -40.59 6.85
N CYS A 310 43.83 -39.43 6.19
CA CYS A 310 44.84 -39.17 5.16
C CYS A 310 46.27 -39.16 5.76
N VAL A 311 46.45 -38.48 6.90
CA VAL A 311 47.71 -38.45 7.64
C VAL A 311 48.11 -39.86 8.07
N GLU A 312 47.20 -40.68 8.63
CA GLU A 312 47.46 -42.05 9.05
C GLU A 312 47.86 -42.98 7.88
N ASP A 313 47.22 -42.84 6.71
CA ASP A 313 47.57 -43.62 5.50
C ASP A 313 48.98 -43.26 5.00
N ILE A 314 49.31 -41.97 4.94
CA ILE A 314 50.63 -41.50 4.52
C ILE A 314 51.71 -41.87 5.54
N GLN A 315 51.42 -41.71 6.84
CA GLN A 315 52.31 -42.15 7.91
C GLN A 315 52.63 -43.64 7.79
N THR A 316 51.61 -44.47 7.51
CA THR A 316 51.79 -45.92 7.30
C THR A 316 52.71 -46.20 6.12
N LYS A 317 52.53 -45.50 4.99
CA LYS A 317 53.38 -45.63 3.80
C LYS A 317 54.83 -45.24 4.06
N LEU A 318 55.07 -44.18 4.83
CA LEU A 318 56.40 -43.67 5.14
C LEU A 318 57.09 -44.45 6.27
N THR A 319 56.32 -45.18 7.08
CA THR A 319 56.80 -46.05 8.15
C THR A 319 57.15 -47.47 7.64
N ASN A 320 56.31 -48.03 6.76
CA ASN A 320 56.44 -49.41 6.28
C ASN A 320 57.34 -49.50 5.04
N ILE A 321 58.64 -49.30 5.23
CA ILE A 321 59.61 -49.14 4.12
C ILE A 321 60.61 -50.30 3.99
N TRP A 322 60.87 -51.09 5.04
CA TRP A 322 61.91 -52.13 5.00
C TRP A 322 61.40 -53.47 4.45
N PRO A 323 62.20 -54.21 3.67
CA PRO A 323 61.75 -55.51 3.15
C PRO A 323 61.65 -56.59 4.24
N ASP A 324 62.54 -56.55 5.24
CA ASP A 324 62.70 -57.61 6.24
C ASP A 324 62.89 -57.05 7.66
N GLN A 325 62.63 -57.86 8.68
CA GLN A 325 62.80 -57.48 10.09
C GLN A 325 64.27 -57.37 10.51
N THR A 326 65.20 -57.87 9.72
CA THR A 326 66.64 -57.78 9.98
C THR A 326 67.35 -57.24 8.75
N LEU A 327 68.29 -56.33 8.94
CA LEU A 327 68.97 -55.68 7.84
C LEU A 327 70.18 -56.48 7.38
N GLU A 328 70.38 -56.51 6.06
CA GLU A 328 71.60 -57.06 5.48
C GLU A 328 72.78 -56.11 5.75
N MET A 329 73.97 -56.68 6.00
CA MET A 329 75.19 -55.90 6.19
C MET A 329 76.11 -56.06 4.98
N SER A 330 76.67 -54.95 4.50
CA SER A 330 77.69 -54.90 3.45
C SER A 330 79.06 -54.55 4.05
N GLY A 331 80.13 -55.19 3.57
CA GLY A 331 81.50 -54.98 4.08
C GLY A 331 81.89 -55.95 5.21
N THR A 332 83.01 -55.67 5.90
CA THR A 332 83.52 -56.51 7.01
C THR A 332 84.12 -55.67 8.12
N GLY A 333 84.09 -56.17 9.37
CA GLY A 333 84.72 -55.50 10.51
C GLY A 333 84.20 -54.07 10.73
N PHE A 334 85.11 -53.11 10.95
CA PHE A 334 84.76 -51.71 11.23
C PHE A 334 84.16 -50.94 10.04
N THR A 335 84.26 -51.48 8.82
CA THR A 335 83.70 -50.84 7.62
C THR A 335 82.36 -51.44 7.23
N ALA A 336 81.81 -52.37 8.03
CA ALA A 336 80.52 -52.96 7.76
C ALA A 336 79.41 -51.92 7.98
N VAL A 337 78.49 -51.80 7.02
CA VAL A 337 77.35 -50.87 7.04
C VAL A 337 76.06 -51.60 6.66
N PRO A 338 74.91 -51.22 7.22
CA PRO A 338 73.62 -51.79 6.83
C PRO A 338 73.30 -51.41 5.38
N VAL A 339 72.72 -52.34 4.64
CA VAL A 339 72.25 -52.12 3.27
C VAL A 339 70.91 -51.38 3.35
N LEU A 340 70.86 -50.18 2.77
CA LEU A 340 69.68 -49.32 2.77
C LEU A 340 68.72 -49.69 1.61
N ASN A 341 68.21 -50.93 1.62
CA ASN A 341 67.27 -51.44 0.60
C ASN A 341 65.80 -51.11 0.91
N MET A 342 65.56 -49.98 1.57
CA MET A 342 64.23 -49.51 1.92
C MET A 342 63.45 -49.07 0.67
N LYS A 343 62.13 -49.08 0.76
CA LYS A 343 61.25 -48.57 -0.30
C LYS A 343 61.46 -47.07 -0.45
N GLU A 344 61.97 -46.68 -1.62
CA GLU A 344 62.05 -45.29 -2.04
C GLU A 344 60.82 -44.93 -2.89
N TYR A 345 60.24 -43.76 -2.61
CA TYR A 345 59.14 -43.21 -3.39
C TYR A 345 59.68 -42.28 -4.47
N THR A 346 59.17 -42.43 -5.69
CA THR A 346 59.51 -41.53 -6.80
C THR A 346 59.04 -40.10 -6.51
N ALA A 347 59.64 -39.09 -7.16
CA ALA A 347 59.22 -37.70 -7.01
C ALA A 347 57.72 -37.49 -7.36
N GLU A 348 57.17 -38.29 -8.29
CA GLU A 348 55.76 -38.25 -8.65
C GLU A 348 54.87 -38.81 -7.52
N GLU A 349 55.23 -39.95 -6.93
CA GLU A 349 54.50 -40.52 -5.78
C GLU A 349 54.59 -39.61 -4.55
N GLN A 350 55.74 -38.99 -4.32
CA GLN A 350 55.90 -38.02 -3.23
C GLN A 350 55.03 -36.78 -3.43
N ALA A 351 55.01 -36.23 -4.65
CA ALA A 351 54.16 -35.10 -5.00
C ALA A 351 52.66 -35.44 -4.90
N ASP A 352 52.25 -36.67 -5.26
CA ASP A 352 50.87 -37.14 -5.13
C ASP A 352 50.45 -37.24 -3.65
N MET A 353 51.29 -37.82 -2.79
CA MET A 353 51.03 -37.85 -1.35
C MET A 353 50.98 -36.44 -0.73
N ALA A 354 51.86 -35.54 -1.15
CA ALA A 354 51.83 -34.14 -0.72
C ALA A 354 50.51 -33.46 -1.15
N ALA A 355 50.07 -33.70 -2.38
CA ALA A 355 48.81 -33.17 -2.90
C ALA A 355 47.58 -33.72 -2.15
N GLN A 356 47.59 -35.00 -1.76
CA GLN A 356 46.54 -35.60 -0.93
C GLN A 356 46.40 -34.89 0.43
N LEU A 357 47.54 -34.58 1.09
CA LEU A 357 47.54 -33.82 2.35
C LEU A 357 47.01 -32.40 2.15
N VAL A 358 47.48 -31.71 1.11
CA VAL A 358 47.01 -30.35 0.79
C VAL A 358 45.50 -30.34 0.52
N GLU A 359 44.99 -31.32 -0.22
CA GLU A 359 43.56 -31.47 -0.48
C GLU A 359 42.78 -31.70 0.81
N ALA A 360 43.22 -32.65 1.65
CA ALA A 360 42.58 -32.97 2.92
C ALA A 360 42.54 -31.77 3.88
N VAL A 361 43.64 -31.02 4.00
CA VAL A 361 43.71 -29.77 4.78
C VAL A 361 42.76 -28.71 4.20
N SER A 362 42.70 -28.58 2.88
CA SER A 362 41.81 -27.60 2.23
C SER A 362 40.32 -27.95 2.31
N ALA A 363 39.99 -29.22 2.60
CA ALA A 363 38.64 -29.73 2.76
C ALA A 363 38.10 -29.61 4.19
N LEU A 364 38.90 -29.10 5.13
CA LEU A 364 38.46 -28.81 6.49
C LEU A 364 37.31 -27.79 6.50
N GLU A 365 36.26 -28.09 7.26
CA GLU A 365 35.08 -27.23 7.39
C GLU A 365 34.98 -26.66 8.80
N VAL A 366 34.78 -25.36 8.92
CA VAL A 366 34.66 -24.67 10.21
C VAL A 366 33.21 -24.66 10.67
N LYS A 367 32.99 -24.98 11.94
CA LYS A 367 31.67 -24.90 12.60
C LYS A 367 31.15 -23.46 12.56
N GLY A 368 29.88 -23.31 12.17
CA GLY A 368 29.25 -22.00 11.97
C GLY A 368 28.89 -21.30 13.27
N ASP A 369 29.11 -19.98 13.33
CA ASP A 369 28.57 -19.15 14.42
C ASP A 369 27.05 -19.02 14.30
N LYS A 370 26.34 -19.48 15.34
CA LYS A 370 24.87 -19.55 15.38
C LYS A 370 24.20 -18.32 15.96
N SER A 371 24.95 -17.28 16.33
CA SER A 371 24.39 -16.09 16.98
C SER A 371 23.25 -15.46 16.16
N ALA A 372 23.49 -15.22 14.86
CA ALA A 372 22.47 -14.66 13.97
C ALA A 372 21.27 -15.60 13.76
N LEU A 373 21.49 -16.92 13.72
CA LEU A 373 20.41 -17.91 13.61
C LEU A 373 19.55 -17.94 14.87
N ASN A 374 20.16 -17.84 16.05
CA ASN A 374 19.45 -17.81 17.33
C ASN A 374 18.59 -16.56 17.46
N ASP A 375 19.12 -15.39 17.09
CA ASP A 375 18.37 -14.12 17.12
C ASP A 375 17.16 -14.18 16.17
N LEU A 376 17.35 -14.73 14.97
CA LEU A 376 16.27 -14.87 13.99
C LEU A 376 15.21 -15.89 14.42
N LEU A 377 15.63 -17.00 15.06
CA LEU A 377 14.70 -17.96 15.65
C LEU A 377 13.88 -17.34 16.78
N ALA A 378 14.47 -16.46 17.60
CA ALA A 378 13.73 -15.74 18.63
C ALA A 378 12.68 -14.81 18.00
N GLU A 379 13.02 -14.05 16.95
CA GLU A 379 12.04 -13.22 16.23
C GLU A 379 10.95 -14.06 15.58
N ALA A 380 11.30 -15.22 15.03
CA ALA A 380 10.35 -16.15 14.44
C ALA A 380 9.36 -16.70 15.48
N GLU A 381 9.80 -16.94 16.72
CA GLU A 381 8.96 -17.42 17.82
C GLU A 381 7.97 -16.37 18.36
N GLU A 382 8.18 -15.08 18.08
CA GLU A 382 7.23 -14.01 18.42
C GLU A 382 6.05 -13.90 17.43
N LYS A 383 6.10 -14.59 16.29
CA LYS A 383 5.02 -14.57 15.30
C LYS A 383 3.86 -15.46 15.76
N GLU A 384 2.63 -15.03 15.48
CA GLU A 384 1.40 -15.70 15.92
C GLU A 384 0.66 -16.31 14.72
N GLU A 385 0.41 -17.62 14.73
CA GLU A 385 -0.21 -18.36 13.61
C GLU A 385 -1.53 -17.74 13.13
N THR A 386 -2.36 -17.27 14.07
CA THR A 386 -3.68 -16.73 13.75
C THR A 386 -3.64 -15.38 13.04
N ALA A 387 -2.51 -14.65 13.08
CA ALA A 387 -2.33 -13.39 12.39
C ALA A 387 -2.06 -13.58 10.88
N TYR A 388 -1.62 -14.77 10.46
CA TYR A 388 -1.19 -15.04 9.10
C TYR A 388 -2.09 -16.07 8.39
N THR A 389 -2.06 -16.06 7.06
CA THR A 389 -2.81 -17.01 6.23
C THR A 389 -2.24 -18.43 6.44
N PRO A 390 -3.09 -19.48 6.54
CA PRO A 390 -2.61 -20.85 6.73
C PRO A 390 -1.57 -21.29 5.71
N SER A 391 -1.72 -20.88 4.45
CA SER A 391 -0.78 -21.23 3.38
C SER A 391 0.62 -20.62 3.59
N SER A 392 0.70 -19.35 4.00
CA SER A 392 1.99 -18.69 4.26
C SER A 392 2.63 -19.16 5.56
N TRP A 393 1.82 -19.36 6.61
CA TRP A 393 2.27 -19.86 7.90
C TRP A 393 2.91 -21.24 7.80
N LYS A 394 2.31 -22.15 7.02
CA LYS A 394 2.85 -23.49 6.82
C LYS A 394 4.28 -23.46 6.26
N VAL A 395 4.54 -22.63 5.24
CA VAL A 395 5.87 -22.49 4.65
C VAL A 395 6.85 -21.94 5.68
N PHE A 396 6.46 -20.90 6.42
CA PHE A 396 7.27 -20.33 7.49
C PHE A 396 7.59 -21.35 8.59
N SER A 397 6.60 -22.11 9.08
CA SER A 397 6.81 -23.11 10.14
C SER A 397 7.78 -24.21 9.72
N GLU A 398 7.73 -24.65 8.46
CA GLU A 398 8.69 -25.63 7.92
C GLU A 398 10.13 -25.07 7.94
N LYS A 399 10.31 -23.77 7.67
CA LYS A 399 11.63 -23.11 7.76
C LYS A 399 12.11 -22.95 9.20
N VAL A 400 11.22 -22.67 10.15
CA VAL A 400 11.54 -22.64 11.58
C VAL A 400 12.04 -24.02 12.04
N ASP A 401 11.35 -25.10 11.65
CA ASP A 401 11.76 -26.46 12.02
C ASP A 401 13.14 -26.83 11.46
N LEU A 402 13.41 -26.48 10.20
CA LEU A 402 14.73 -26.68 9.58
C LEU A 402 15.82 -25.84 10.27
N ALA A 403 15.53 -24.59 10.59
CA ALA A 403 16.44 -23.72 11.33
C ALA A 403 16.74 -24.26 12.74
N LYS A 404 15.74 -24.82 13.44
CA LYS A 404 15.92 -25.47 14.75
C LYS A 404 16.78 -26.73 14.67
N GLN A 405 16.67 -27.50 13.58
CA GLN A 405 17.56 -28.65 13.37
C GLN A 405 19.02 -28.21 13.27
N VAL A 406 19.31 -27.17 12.47
CA VAL A 406 20.66 -26.61 12.34
C VAL A 406 21.13 -25.96 13.65
N GLN A 407 20.23 -25.33 14.41
CA GLN A 407 20.53 -24.78 15.73
C GLN A 407 21.02 -25.86 16.71
N LEU A 408 20.37 -27.02 16.72
CA LEU A 408 20.69 -28.13 17.63
C LEU A 408 21.92 -28.93 17.22
N ASP A 409 22.30 -28.90 15.94
CA ASP A 409 23.44 -29.65 15.43
C ASP A 409 24.78 -28.99 15.79
N SER A 410 25.47 -29.48 16.82
CA SER A 410 26.77 -28.92 17.24
C SER A 410 27.87 -28.95 16.18
N GLU A 411 27.71 -29.73 15.11
CA GLU A 411 28.66 -29.86 14.01
C GLU A 411 28.26 -29.08 12.75
N ALA A 412 27.16 -28.32 12.80
CA ALA A 412 26.71 -27.52 11.67
C ALA A 412 27.83 -26.59 11.15
N SER A 413 28.15 -26.75 9.87
CA SER A 413 29.15 -25.95 9.17
C SER A 413 28.70 -24.50 9.02
N THR A 414 29.65 -23.60 8.74
CA THR A 414 29.34 -22.20 8.40
C THR A 414 28.34 -22.08 7.25
N ALA A 415 28.43 -22.96 6.25
CA ALA A 415 27.53 -22.96 5.09
C ALA A 415 26.10 -23.35 5.47
N GLU A 416 25.92 -24.35 6.31
CA GLU A 416 24.60 -24.80 6.78
C GLU A 416 23.93 -23.74 7.65
N VAL A 417 24.67 -23.14 8.58
CA VAL A 417 24.15 -22.05 9.42
C VAL A 417 23.74 -20.85 8.57
N THR A 418 24.58 -20.45 7.61
CA THR A 418 24.26 -19.33 6.69
C THR A 418 23.00 -19.62 5.89
N LYS A 419 22.88 -20.85 5.35
CA LYS A 419 21.69 -21.26 4.60
C LYS A 419 20.44 -21.29 5.48
N ALA A 420 20.54 -21.74 6.73
CA ALA A 420 19.42 -21.73 7.66
C ALA A 420 18.93 -20.31 7.97
N VAL A 421 19.85 -19.36 8.16
CA VAL A 421 19.52 -17.93 8.33
C VAL A 421 18.79 -17.39 7.09
N GLU A 422 19.31 -17.64 5.89
CA GLU A 422 18.71 -17.18 4.63
C GLU A 422 17.31 -17.78 4.43
N GLU A 423 17.15 -19.09 4.60
CA GLU A 423 15.89 -19.80 4.42
C GLU A 423 14.83 -19.38 5.45
N LEU A 424 15.21 -19.18 6.72
CA LEU A 424 14.30 -18.68 7.75
C LEU A 424 13.90 -17.22 7.48
N THR A 425 14.85 -16.37 7.07
CA THR A 425 14.57 -14.97 6.71
C THR A 425 13.57 -14.91 5.55
N ASN A 426 13.77 -15.73 4.52
CA ASN A 426 12.85 -15.84 3.39
C ASN A 426 11.47 -16.36 3.83
N GLY A 427 11.43 -17.34 4.75
CA GLY A 427 10.19 -17.81 5.35
C GLY A 427 9.43 -16.70 6.08
N MET A 428 10.11 -15.89 6.89
CA MET A 428 9.53 -14.74 7.60
C MET A 428 9.01 -13.68 6.64
N ASN A 429 9.78 -13.33 5.61
CA ASN A 429 9.36 -12.37 4.58
C ASN A 429 8.20 -12.89 3.70
N GLY A 430 8.01 -14.21 3.63
CA GLY A 430 6.93 -14.86 2.90
C GLY A 430 5.60 -14.94 3.65
N LEU A 431 5.54 -14.50 4.92
CA LEU A 431 4.31 -14.45 5.70
C LEU A 431 3.33 -13.44 5.11
N VAL A 432 2.05 -13.82 5.06
CA VAL A 432 0.95 -12.98 4.56
C VAL A 432 -0.07 -12.82 5.67
N GLU A 433 -0.34 -11.59 6.09
CA GLU A 433 -1.35 -11.29 7.12
C GLU A 433 -2.76 -11.68 6.64
N ARG A 434 -3.62 -12.14 7.56
CA ARG A 434 -5.02 -12.41 7.24
C ARG A 434 -5.77 -11.12 6.94
N ALA A 435 -6.72 -11.19 6.00
CA ALA A 435 -7.62 -10.08 5.74
C ALA A 435 -8.51 -9.76 6.96
N ASP A 436 -8.74 -8.46 7.19
CA ASP A 436 -9.79 -7.99 8.08
C ASP A 436 -11.15 -8.22 7.43
N THR A 437 -12.00 -8.97 8.12
CA THR A 437 -13.30 -9.43 7.66
C THR A 437 -14.46 -8.82 8.45
N ALA A 438 -14.17 -7.93 9.41
CA ALA A 438 -15.18 -7.39 10.30
C ALA A 438 -16.29 -6.65 9.56
N GLU A 439 -15.93 -5.81 8.58
CA GLU A 439 -16.87 -5.05 7.76
C GLU A 439 -17.76 -5.97 6.91
N LEU A 440 -17.17 -6.91 6.17
CA LEU A 440 -17.90 -7.88 5.35
C LEU A 440 -18.88 -8.70 6.20
N ASN A 441 -18.44 -9.15 7.39
CA ASN A 441 -19.27 -9.94 8.29
C ASN A 441 -20.45 -9.14 8.87
N ASN A 442 -20.28 -7.83 9.12
CA ASN A 442 -21.38 -6.95 9.52
C ASN A 442 -22.36 -6.73 8.36
N LEU A 443 -21.86 -6.47 7.16
CA LEU A 443 -22.69 -6.22 5.99
C LEU A 443 -23.52 -7.45 5.59
N ILE A 444 -22.97 -8.66 5.71
CA ILE A 444 -23.73 -9.91 5.55
C ILE A 444 -24.91 -9.95 6.54
N GLN A 445 -24.68 -9.63 7.81
CA GLN A 445 -25.76 -9.63 8.82
C GLN A 445 -26.85 -8.62 8.48
N GLU A 446 -26.50 -7.44 7.97
CA GLU A 446 -27.47 -6.43 7.51
C GLU A 446 -28.25 -6.92 6.28
N ALA A 447 -27.56 -7.45 5.28
CA ALA A 447 -28.16 -7.97 4.06
C ALA A 447 -29.16 -9.11 4.33
N GLU A 448 -28.86 -9.98 5.30
CA GLU A 448 -29.73 -11.09 5.71
C GLU A 448 -31.02 -10.64 6.43
N LEU A 449 -31.07 -9.41 6.94
CA LEU A 449 -32.26 -8.85 7.58
C LEU A 449 -33.27 -8.30 6.55
N ILE A 450 -32.85 -8.07 5.30
CA ILE A 450 -33.73 -7.60 4.23
C ILE A 450 -34.77 -8.68 3.91
N LYS A 451 -36.04 -8.28 3.80
CA LYS A 451 -37.15 -9.17 3.41
C LYS A 451 -37.58 -8.91 1.97
N ASN A 452 -37.92 -9.97 1.25
CA ASN A 452 -38.42 -9.87 -0.13
C ASN A 452 -39.85 -9.32 -0.18
N ASN A 453 -40.00 -8.00 0.01
CA ASN A 453 -41.27 -7.28 0.08
C ASN A 453 -41.56 -6.51 -1.23
N GLY A 454 -41.74 -7.24 -2.34
CA GLY A 454 -42.10 -6.65 -3.64
C GLY A 454 -40.91 -6.17 -4.47
N TYR A 455 -39.71 -6.70 -4.22
CA TYR A 455 -38.56 -6.55 -5.11
C TYR A 455 -38.70 -7.45 -6.34
N THR A 456 -38.13 -7.03 -7.46
CA THR A 456 -38.08 -7.85 -8.67
C THR A 456 -37.27 -9.12 -8.42
N GLU A 457 -37.69 -10.23 -9.05
CA GLU A 457 -37.01 -11.53 -8.92
C GLU A 457 -35.53 -11.45 -9.28
N TYR A 458 -35.18 -10.67 -10.30
CA TYR A 458 -33.80 -10.45 -10.72
C TYR A 458 -32.96 -9.77 -9.63
N SER A 459 -33.39 -8.59 -9.15
CA SER A 459 -32.61 -7.84 -8.14
C SER A 459 -32.50 -8.59 -6.80
N TRP A 460 -33.55 -9.33 -6.43
CA TRP A 460 -33.53 -10.19 -5.26
C TRP A 460 -32.53 -11.35 -5.37
N ASN A 461 -32.48 -12.04 -6.52
CA ASN A 461 -31.54 -13.13 -6.74
C ASN A 461 -30.07 -12.65 -6.78
N GLN A 462 -29.80 -11.43 -7.26
CA GLN A 462 -28.47 -10.83 -7.20
C GLN A 462 -28.01 -10.63 -5.74
N LEU A 463 -28.88 -10.10 -4.86
CA LEU A 463 -28.57 -9.97 -3.44
C LEU A 463 -28.27 -11.32 -2.78
N GLN A 464 -29.10 -12.34 -3.02
CA GLN A 464 -28.89 -13.67 -2.44
C GLN A 464 -27.57 -14.31 -2.91
N THR A 465 -27.22 -14.11 -4.18
CA THR A 465 -25.94 -14.58 -4.75
C THR A 465 -24.77 -13.89 -4.09
N ALA A 466 -24.82 -12.56 -3.95
CA ALA A 466 -23.77 -11.78 -3.31
C ALA A 466 -23.57 -12.17 -1.82
N ILE A 467 -24.64 -12.47 -1.08
CA ILE A 467 -24.56 -12.98 0.30
C ILE A 467 -23.85 -14.34 0.33
N GLN A 468 -24.20 -15.25 -0.59
CA GLN A 468 -23.59 -16.57 -0.66
C GLN A 468 -22.09 -16.49 -0.97
N GLU A 469 -21.70 -15.67 -1.95
CA GLU A 469 -20.30 -15.44 -2.32
C GLU A 469 -19.52 -14.79 -1.16
N ALA A 470 -20.11 -13.83 -0.47
CA ALA A 470 -19.53 -13.21 0.72
C ALA A 470 -19.25 -14.21 1.84
N LYS A 471 -20.20 -15.10 2.13
CA LYS A 471 -20.00 -16.17 3.11
C LYS A 471 -18.95 -17.19 2.68
N ALA A 472 -18.91 -17.54 1.39
CA ALA A 472 -17.90 -18.45 0.86
C ALA A 472 -16.49 -17.85 1.02
N LEU A 473 -16.35 -16.54 0.81
CA LEU A 473 -15.10 -15.83 1.00
C LEU A 473 -14.66 -15.80 2.47
N LEU A 474 -15.59 -15.58 3.42
CA LEU A 474 -15.27 -15.64 4.86
C LEU A 474 -14.80 -17.02 5.33
N ALA A 475 -15.17 -18.09 4.63
CA ALA A 475 -14.68 -19.43 4.91
C ALA A 475 -13.26 -19.68 4.36
N ASN A 476 -12.76 -18.82 3.48
CA ASN A 476 -11.41 -18.90 2.93
C ASN A 476 -10.42 -18.14 3.83
N ALA A 477 -9.70 -18.87 4.68
CA ALA A 477 -8.68 -18.29 5.56
C ALA A 477 -7.44 -17.70 4.84
N ASP A 478 -7.28 -17.98 3.54
CA ASP A 478 -6.23 -17.41 2.68
C ASP A 478 -6.74 -16.24 1.82
N ALA A 479 -7.98 -15.76 2.03
CA ALA A 479 -8.52 -14.62 1.30
C ALA A 479 -7.66 -13.36 1.50
N SER A 480 -7.38 -12.66 0.40
CA SER A 480 -6.68 -11.39 0.42
C SER A 480 -7.60 -10.24 0.83
N GLN A 481 -7.02 -9.16 1.38
CA GLN A 481 -7.80 -7.97 1.73
C GLN A 481 -8.54 -7.38 0.52
N ASN A 482 -7.96 -7.48 -0.68
CA ASN A 482 -8.60 -6.99 -1.90
C ASN A 482 -9.85 -7.82 -2.26
N GLU A 483 -9.80 -9.14 -2.13
CA GLU A 483 -10.97 -10.00 -2.33
C GLU A 483 -12.07 -9.64 -1.33
N VAL A 484 -11.74 -9.45 -0.04
CA VAL A 484 -12.70 -9.05 1.00
C VAL A 484 -13.31 -7.68 0.67
N ASN A 485 -12.49 -6.69 0.31
CA ASN A 485 -12.97 -5.36 -0.05
C ASN A 485 -13.88 -5.38 -1.28
N ASN A 486 -13.50 -6.11 -2.33
CA ASN A 486 -14.30 -6.24 -3.55
C ASN A 486 -15.64 -6.93 -3.27
N GLN A 487 -15.63 -7.98 -2.46
CA GLN A 487 -16.87 -8.68 -2.08
C GLN A 487 -17.76 -7.83 -1.18
N THR A 488 -17.18 -7.00 -0.31
CA THR A 488 -17.91 -6.01 0.50
C THR A 488 -18.61 -5.01 -0.42
N ALA A 489 -17.90 -4.44 -1.40
CA ALA A 489 -18.48 -3.53 -2.38
C ALA A 489 -19.56 -4.20 -3.24
N ALA A 490 -19.35 -5.45 -3.67
CA ALA A 490 -20.33 -6.20 -4.46
C ALA A 490 -21.61 -6.47 -3.67
N LEU A 491 -21.49 -6.85 -2.39
CA LEU A 491 -22.64 -7.04 -1.50
C LEU A 491 -23.39 -5.72 -1.27
N GLN A 492 -22.67 -4.63 -1.01
CA GLN A 492 -23.27 -3.30 -0.85
C GLN A 492 -24.02 -2.87 -2.13
N GLN A 493 -23.40 -3.04 -3.29
CA GLN A 493 -24.02 -2.71 -4.58
C GLN A 493 -25.29 -3.54 -4.81
N ALA A 494 -25.28 -4.83 -4.45
CA ALA A 494 -26.46 -5.69 -4.59
C ALA A 494 -27.61 -5.25 -3.66
N MET A 495 -27.28 -4.76 -2.45
CA MET A 495 -28.26 -4.14 -1.56
C MET A 495 -28.82 -2.83 -2.14
N ASP A 496 -27.96 -1.97 -2.68
CA ASP A 496 -28.35 -0.67 -3.27
C ASP A 496 -29.14 -0.82 -4.57
N SER A 497 -28.92 -1.92 -5.31
CA SER A 497 -29.55 -2.20 -6.61
C SER A 497 -30.90 -2.92 -6.51
N LEU A 498 -31.42 -3.11 -5.30
CA LEU A 498 -32.75 -3.68 -5.08
C LEU A 498 -33.83 -2.77 -5.71
N LYS A 499 -34.59 -3.30 -6.67
CA LYS A 499 -35.66 -2.56 -7.36
C LYS A 499 -37.02 -3.17 -7.07
N LYS A 500 -38.01 -2.33 -6.76
CA LYS A 500 -39.40 -2.78 -6.62
C LYS A 500 -40.04 -2.97 -7.98
N ASP A 501 -40.98 -3.89 -8.05
CA ASP A 501 -41.76 -4.14 -9.25
C ASP A 501 -42.69 -2.94 -9.55
N GLY A 502 -42.57 -2.30 -10.73
CA GLY A 502 -43.43 -1.19 -11.20
C GLY A 502 -42.86 0.25 -11.22
N GLU A 503 -41.55 0.47 -11.16
CA GLU A 503 -40.93 1.83 -11.20
C GLU A 503 -40.47 2.20 -12.63
N LEU A 504 -41.04 3.26 -13.24
CA LEU A 504 -40.74 3.72 -14.61
C LEU A 504 -39.44 4.54 -14.67
N ASP A 505 -38.55 4.23 -15.61
CA ASP A 505 -37.30 4.99 -15.86
C ASP A 505 -37.49 6.00 -16.98
N LYS A 506 -37.48 7.30 -16.65
CA LYS A 506 -37.67 8.40 -17.62
C LYS A 506 -36.69 8.40 -18.79
N ASN A 507 -35.52 7.77 -18.65
CA ASN A 507 -34.50 7.72 -19.70
C ASN A 507 -34.64 6.47 -20.59
N ASN A 508 -35.45 5.50 -20.18
CA ASN A 508 -35.60 4.21 -20.85
C ASN A 508 -37.07 3.75 -20.84
N LEU A 509 -37.98 4.65 -21.20
CA LEU A 509 -39.38 4.32 -21.42
C LEU A 509 -39.55 3.49 -22.69
N GLU A 510 -40.40 2.47 -22.63
CA GLU A 510 -40.83 1.72 -23.83
C GLU A 510 -41.76 2.59 -24.70
N ASP A 511 -41.86 2.26 -25.99
CA ASP A 511 -42.78 2.92 -26.91
C ASP A 511 -44.22 2.82 -26.38
N GLY A 512 -44.89 3.97 -26.18
CA GLY A 512 -46.15 4.02 -25.46
C GLY A 512 -46.61 5.44 -25.13
N VAL A 513 -47.73 5.54 -24.41
CA VAL A 513 -48.33 6.80 -23.97
C VAL A 513 -48.24 6.90 -22.45
N TYR A 514 -47.84 8.07 -21.97
CA TYR A 514 -47.64 8.36 -20.57
C TYR A 514 -48.31 9.69 -20.22
N SER A 515 -48.76 9.83 -18.98
CA SER A 515 -49.16 11.12 -18.41
C SER A 515 -48.10 11.64 -17.45
N ILE A 516 -47.87 12.94 -17.49
CA ILE A 516 -46.95 13.65 -16.61
C ILE A 516 -47.52 15.02 -16.26
N TYR A 517 -47.35 15.43 -15.01
CA TYR A 517 -47.75 16.75 -14.56
C TYR A 517 -46.75 17.82 -15.03
N GLY A 518 -47.25 18.94 -15.58
CA GLY A 518 -46.44 20.02 -16.12
C GLY A 518 -46.95 21.42 -15.76
N GLU A 519 -46.05 22.31 -15.38
CA GLU A 519 -46.34 23.71 -15.06
C GLU A 519 -45.47 24.67 -15.88
N MET A 520 -46.02 25.78 -16.35
CA MET A 520 -45.27 26.83 -17.04
C MET A 520 -44.69 27.81 -16.03
N VAL A 521 -43.37 27.85 -15.91
CA VAL A 521 -42.64 28.78 -15.04
C VAL A 521 -41.84 29.78 -15.86
N LYS A 522 -41.46 30.89 -15.23
CA LYS A 522 -40.56 31.88 -15.82
C LYS A 522 -39.15 31.30 -15.92
N VAL A 523 -38.29 31.95 -16.68
CA VAL A 523 -36.86 31.58 -16.83
C VAL A 523 -36.08 31.55 -15.51
N ASN A 524 -36.63 32.08 -14.41
CA ASN A 524 -36.08 31.95 -13.06
C ASN A 524 -36.38 30.58 -12.39
N ARG A 525 -37.00 29.64 -13.11
CA ARG A 525 -37.32 28.25 -12.70
C ARG A 525 -38.26 28.10 -11.50
N LYS A 526 -38.82 29.20 -10.99
CA LYS A 526 -39.55 29.21 -9.72
C LYS A 526 -40.93 29.85 -9.81
N ASP A 527 -41.02 31.04 -10.38
CA ASP A 527 -42.28 31.77 -10.41
C ASP A 527 -43.12 31.31 -11.59
N PHE A 528 -44.43 31.13 -11.39
CA PHE A 528 -45.34 30.80 -12.49
C PHE A 528 -45.33 31.86 -13.60
N SER A 529 -45.33 31.38 -14.84
CA SER A 529 -45.59 32.19 -16.02
C SER A 529 -47.08 32.51 -16.11
N MET A 530 -47.44 33.64 -16.73
CA MET A 530 -48.84 33.93 -17.06
C MET A 530 -49.43 32.90 -18.03
N SER A 531 -48.58 32.22 -18.82
CA SER A 531 -49.00 31.12 -19.67
C SER A 531 -49.35 29.84 -18.90
N ASN A 532 -49.08 29.75 -17.60
CA ASN A 532 -49.41 28.58 -16.78
C ASN A 532 -50.91 28.33 -16.72
N ASP A 533 -51.69 29.41 -16.60
CA ASP A 533 -53.15 29.32 -16.53
C ASP A 533 -53.79 29.01 -17.89
N ALA A 534 -52.99 29.01 -18.96
CA ALA A 534 -53.42 28.76 -20.33
C ALA A 534 -53.22 27.30 -20.76
N ILE A 535 -52.78 26.40 -19.87
CA ILE A 535 -52.52 24.99 -20.20
C ILE A 535 -53.35 24.03 -19.34
N ASN A 536 -53.61 22.83 -19.85
CA ASN A 536 -53.93 21.67 -19.02
C ASN A 536 -52.61 21.15 -18.39
N HIS A 537 -52.60 20.95 -17.08
CA HIS A 537 -51.41 20.52 -16.35
C HIS A 537 -51.10 19.04 -16.51
N THR A 538 -52.05 18.23 -16.99
CA THR A 538 -51.77 16.86 -17.37
C THR A 538 -51.27 16.84 -18.82
N VAL A 539 -49.95 16.73 -18.98
CA VAL A 539 -49.29 16.73 -20.28
C VAL A 539 -49.17 15.28 -20.78
N LYS A 540 -49.51 15.07 -22.05
CA LYS A 540 -49.31 13.78 -22.71
C LYS A 540 -47.87 13.64 -23.18
N LEU A 541 -47.19 12.58 -22.74
CA LEU A 541 -45.88 12.18 -23.22
C LEU A 541 -46.01 10.91 -24.08
N THR A 542 -45.58 10.97 -25.32
CA THR A 542 -45.57 9.80 -26.23
C THR A 542 -44.13 9.43 -26.57
N VAL A 543 -43.82 8.14 -26.49
CA VAL A 543 -42.55 7.57 -26.94
C VAL A 543 -42.80 6.78 -28.21
N GLU A 544 -42.18 7.20 -29.31
CA GLU A 544 -42.30 6.55 -30.63
C GLU A 544 -40.90 6.27 -31.20
N ASN A 545 -40.54 5.00 -31.39
CA ASN A 545 -39.21 4.57 -31.83
C ASN A 545 -38.09 5.17 -30.96
N GLY A 546 -38.30 5.24 -29.64
CA GLY A 546 -37.36 5.84 -28.68
C GLY A 546 -37.20 7.37 -28.76
N GLN A 547 -38.09 8.08 -29.47
CA GLN A 547 -38.15 9.55 -29.48
C GLN A 547 -39.32 10.05 -28.64
N TYR A 548 -39.11 11.12 -27.88
CA TYR A 548 -40.06 11.63 -26.89
C TYR A 548 -40.79 12.86 -27.45
N TYR A 549 -42.11 12.91 -27.29
CA TYR A 549 -42.96 14.01 -27.73
C TYR A 549 -43.92 14.44 -26.61
N LEU A 550 -44.08 15.75 -26.43
CA LEU A 550 -45.07 16.32 -25.54
C LEU A 550 -46.25 16.85 -26.35
N THR A 551 -47.46 16.54 -25.93
CA THR A 551 -48.69 17.16 -26.42
C THR A 551 -49.34 17.95 -25.30
N MET A 552 -49.52 19.25 -25.54
CA MET A 552 -50.11 20.19 -24.60
C MET A 552 -51.47 20.66 -25.12
N ASP A 553 -52.40 20.81 -24.18
CA ASP A 553 -53.75 21.33 -24.42
C ASP A 553 -53.84 22.75 -23.86
N PHE A 554 -54.32 23.69 -24.67
CA PHE A 554 -54.39 25.11 -24.35
C PHE A 554 -55.82 25.57 -24.14
N LYS A 555 -55.97 26.58 -23.27
CA LYS A 555 -57.23 27.24 -22.99
C LYS A 555 -57.10 28.75 -22.98
N GLY A 556 -58.25 29.42 -23.09
CA GLY A 556 -58.32 30.86 -22.97
C GLY A 556 -57.88 31.33 -21.59
N LEU A 557 -57.10 32.41 -21.55
CA LEU A 557 -56.61 33.03 -20.32
C LEU A 557 -57.23 34.41 -20.12
N SER A 558 -57.48 34.77 -18.85
CA SER A 558 -57.94 36.10 -18.46
C SER A 558 -56.83 36.86 -17.75
N TYR A 559 -56.43 38.01 -18.27
CA TYR A 559 -55.43 38.88 -17.65
C TYR A 559 -55.83 40.35 -17.72
N LEU A 560 -55.86 41.03 -16.57
CA LEU A 560 -56.22 42.45 -16.44
C LEU A 560 -57.53 42.85 -17.17
N ASN A 561 -58.56 42.01 -17.05
CA ASN A 561 -59.87 42.14 -17.70
C ASN A 561 -59.88 41.96 -19.23
N LYS A 562 -58.76 41.51 -19.81
CA LYS A 562 -58.73 41.06 -21.19
C LYS A 562 -58.67 39.55 -21.20
N PHE A 563 -59.49 38.96 -22.06
CA PHE A 563 -59.46 37.55 -22.33
C PHE A 563 -58.75 37.34 -23.67
N GLY A 564 -57.94 36.30 -23.76
CA GLY A 564 -57.23 35.97 -24.98
C GLY A 564 -56.64 34.58 -24.90
N TYR A 565 -55.88 34.22 -25.93
CA TYR A 565 -55.33 32.89 -26.08
C TYR A 565 -53.82 32.97 -26.29
N LEU A 566 -53.13 31.90 -25.93
CA LEU A 566 -51.75 31.67 -26.36
C LEU A 566 -51.77 31.37 -27.86
N ALA A 567 -51.02 32.14 -28.64
CA ALA A 567 -51.14 32.17 -30.09
C ALA A 567 -50.05 31.39 -30.83
N GLU A 568 -48.82 31.42 -30.31
CA GLU A 568 -47.69 30.65 -30.86
C GLU A 568 -46.92 29.99 -29.73
N LEU A 569 -46.52 28.74 -29.93
CA LEU A 569 -45.57 28.01 -29.08
C LEU A 569 -44.38 27.57 -29.94
N ALA A 570 -43.17 27.82 -29.46
CA ALA A 570 -41.94 27.26 -30.01
C ALA A 570 -41.11 26.63 -28.90
N TYR A 571 -40.30 25.63 -29.25
CA TYR A 571 -39.35 24.95 -28.36
C TYR A 571 -37.93 25.15 -28.86
N TYR A 572 -36.96 25.04 -27.95
CA TYR A 572 -35.55 25.10 -28.31
C TYR A 572 -35.02 23.70 -28.69
N ASP A 573 -34.33 23.62 -29.82
CA ASP A 573 -33.64 22.39 -30.26
C ASP A 573 -32.40 22.12 -29.38
N ASN A 574 -31.87 20.89 -29.45
CA ASN A 574 -30.63 20.51 -28.78
C ASN A 574 -29.50 21.52 -29.02
N GLY A 575 -28.67 21.75 -28.00
CA GLY A 575 -27.57 22.71 -28.00
C GLY A 575 -27.94 24.11 -27.49
N PHE A 576 -29.13 24.29 -26.90
CA PHE A 576 -29.47 25.54 -26.22
C PHE A 576 -28.61 25.76 -24.98
N VAL A 577 -28.35 27.02 -24.66
CA VAL A 577 -27.57 27.43 -23.48
C VAL A 577 -28.28 28.54 -22.72
N TYR A 578 -28.16 28.51 -21.39
CA TYR A 578 -28.57 29.60 -20.52
C TYR A 578 -27.39 30.55 -20.31
N ASP A 579 -27.61 31.85 -20.47
CA ASP A 579 -26.59 32.83 -20.13
C ASP A 579 -26.57 33.15 -18.61
N GLN A 580 -25.67 34.04 -18.20
CA GLN A 580 -25.50 34.43 -16.78
C GLN A 580 -26.74 35.11 -16.16
N TYR A 581 -27.72 35.52 -16.96
CA TYR A 581 -28.96 36.16 -16.52
C TYR A 581 -30.17 35.22 -16.67
N GLY A 582 -29.98 33.99 -17.13
CA GLY A 582 -31.02 33.00 -17.35
C GLY A 582 -31.74 33.15 -18.70
N GLU A 583 -31.23 33.96 -19.62
CA GLU A 583 -31.77 34.04 -20.98
C GLU A 583 -31.35 32.82 -21.81
N ILE A 584 -32.29 32.31 -22.60
CA ILE A 584 -32.16 31.09 -23.37
C ILE A 584 -31.68 31.44 -24.78
N ASN A 585 -30.51 30.94 -25.16
CA ASN A 585 -29.94 31.08 -26.49
C ASN A 585 -29.92 29.72 -27.19
N GLY A 586 -30.50 29.62 -28.39
CA GLY A 586 -30.53 28.38 -29.16
C GLY A 586 -31.40 28.51 -30.41
N THR A 587 -31.55 27.40 -31.14
CA THR A 587 -32.40 27.32 -32.33
C THR A 587 -33.85 27.10 -31.90
N LEU A 588 -34.75 28.02 -32.24
CA LEU A 588 -36.19 27.88 -32.01
C LEU A 588 -36.87 27.12 -33.15
N ILE A 589 -37.70 26.15 -32.78
CA ILE A 589 -38.55 25.37 -33.69
C ILE A 589 -40.00 25.58 -33.27
N ALA A 590 -40.87 25.97 -34.21
CA ALA A 590 -42.30 26.10 -33.95
C ALA A 590 -42.92 24.75 -33.60
N ALA A 591 -43.79 24.70 -32.60
CA ALA A 591 -44.55 23.51 -32.27
C ALA A 591 -45.57 23.20 -33.38
N GLU A 592 -45.87 21.92 -33.58
CA GLU A 592 -46.90 21.47 -34.51
C GLU A 592 -48.28 21.71 -33.90
N VAL A 593 -49.15 22.43 -34.62
CA VAL A 593 -50.54 22.66 -34.19
C VAL A 593 -51.39 21.49 -34.65
N LEU A 594 -51.97 20.75 -33.70
CA LEU A 594 -52.84 19.59 -33.95
C LEU A 594 -54.30 20.00 -34.13
N SER A 595 -54.79 20.92 -33.30
CA SER A 595 -56.16 21.47 -33.35
C SER A 595 -56.15 22.99 -33.09
N THR A 596 -57.24 23.66 -33.45
CA THR A 596 -57.44 25.09 -33.20
C THR A 596 -58.63 25.34 -32.28
N GLN A 597 -58.58 26.43 -31.52
CA GLN A 597 -59.63 26.83 -30.60
C GLN A 597 -60.94 27.04 -31.35
N LYS A 598 -62.02 26.42 -30.85
CA LYS A 598 -63.37 26.52 -31.43
C LYS A 598 -64.36 27.12 -30.42
N ASN A 599 -65.34 27.84 -30.94
CA ASN A 599 -66.54 28.23 -30.19
C ASN A 599 -67.44 27.00 -29.98
N ALA A 600 -68.44 27.11 -29.09
CA ALA A 600 -69.42 26.06 -28.82
C ALA A 600 -70.20 25.60 -30.08
N ASP A 601 -70.31 26.44 -31.11
CA ASP A 601 -70.94 26.13 -32.38
C ASP A 601 -70.00 25.44 -33.41
N GLY A 602 -68.75 25.20 -33.03
CA GLY A 602 -67.71 24.57 -33.85
C GLY A 602 -66.99 25.51 -34.82
N THR A 603 -67.29 26.81 -34.82
CA THR A 603 -66.54 27.81 -35.59
C THR A 603 -65.21 28.14 -34.92
N ASP A 604 -64.22 28.61 -35.70
CA ASP A 604 -62.96 29.08 -35.13
C ASP A 604 -63.15 30.31 -34.23
N VAL A 605 -62.43 30.34 -33.12
CA VAL A 605 -62.41 31.50 -32.22
C VAL A 605 -61.78 32.69 -32.95
N MET A 606 -62.57 33.75 -33.10
CA MET A 606 -62.15 35.02 -33.70
C MET A 606 -62.43 36.17 -32.73
N ASP A 607 -61.41 36.95 -32.37
CA ASP A 607 -61.48 38.06 -31.41
C ASP A 607 -60.83 39.35 -31.97
N GLU A 608 -60.71 40.38 -31.14
CA GLU A 608 -60.14 41.67 -31.55
C GLU A 608 -58.67 41.57 -32.00
N PHE A 609 -57.94 40.52 -31.62
CA PHE A 609 -56.51 40.38 -31.91
C PHE A 609 -56.25 39.62 -33.21
N ASN A 610 -57.08 38.63 -33.55
CA ASN A 610 -56.86 37.82 -34.77
C ASN A 610 -57.74 38.20 -35.97
N GLN A 611 -58.65 39.16 -35.80
CA GLN A 611 -59.39 39.79 -36.89
C GLN A 611 -58.56 40.86 -37.62
N THR A 612 -59.06 41.35 -38.75
CA THR A 612 -58.39 42.39 -39.56
C THR A 612 -58.05 43.63 -38.74
N GLY A 613 -56.77 44.01 -38.70
CA GLY A 613 -56.27 45.15 -37.93
C GLY A 613 -55.77 44.83 -36.51
N GLY A 614 -55.87 43.58 -36.05
CA GLY A 614 -55.34 43.13 -34.75
C GLY A 614 -53.88 42.64 -34.81
N SER A 615 -53.24 42.43 -33.65
CA SER A 615 -51.83 42.02 -33.54
C SER A 615 -51.52 40.59 -34.00
N TYR A 616 -52.55 39.77 -34.24
CA TYR A 616 -52.45 38.40 -34.72
C TYR A 616 -53.34 38.13 -35.94
N GLU A 617 -53.50 39.14 -36.79
CA GLU A 617 -54.42 39.13 -37.92
C GLU A 617 -54.32 37.87 -38.81
N GLY A 618 -55.46 37.23 -39.04
CA GLY A 618 -55.63 36.17 -40.03
C GLY A 618 -55.12 34.78 -39.59
N LYS A 619 -54.69 34.64 -38.34
CA LYS A 619 -54.20 33.37 -37.77
C LYS A 619 -55.18 32.81 -36.73
N LEU A 620 -55.22 31.49 -36.62
CA LEU A 620 -56.09 30.78 -35.67
C LEU A 620 -55.30 30.47 -34.39
N TYR A 621 -56.00 30.42 -33.25
CA TYR A 621 -55.39 30.06 -31.98
C TYR A 621 -55.21 28.55 -31.85
N PRO A 622 -54.04 28.06 -31.43
CA PRO A 622 -53.83 26.64 -31.17
C PRO A 622 -54.65 26.17 -29.96
N ASP A 623 -55.18 24.97 -30.08
CA ASP A 623 -55.87 24.23 -29.01
C ASP A 623 -54.95 23.14 -28.49
N GLN A 624 -54.59 22.16 -29.33
CA GLN A 624 -53.54 21.20 -29.00
C GLN A 624 -52.28 21.42 -29.84
N VAL A 625 -51.13 21.32 -29.19
CA VAL A 625 -49.82 21.43 -29.84
C VAL A 625 -48.93 20.25 -29.48
N LYS A 626 -48.18 19.74 -30.46
CA LYS A 626 -47.17 18.67 -30.30
C LYS A 626 -45.78 19.22 -30.58
N PHE A 627 -44.81 18.86 -29.75
CA PHE A 627 -43.41 19.17 -29.99
C PHE A 627 -42.49 18.09 -29.42
N SER A 628 -41.24 18.05 -29.89
CA SER A 628 -40.26 17.07 -29.45
C SER A 628 -39.66 17.46 -28.09
N LEU A 629 -39.60 16.51 -27.16
CA LEU A 629 -38.80 16.62 -25.95
C LEU A 629 -37.37 16.20 -26.28
N VAL A 630 -36.56 17.19 -26.66
CA VAL A 630 -35.17 16.97 -27.07
C VAL A 630 -34.31 16.47 -25.89
N SER A 631 -33.23 15.75 -26.20
CA SER A 631 -32.39 15.09 -25.19
C SER A 631 -31.80 16.05 -24.16
N ASP A 632 -31.43 17.26 -24.55
CA ASP A 632 -30.85 18.24 -23.62
C ASP A 632 -31.88 18.74 -22.61
N ALA A 633 -33.16 18.83 -23.01
CA ALA A 633 -34.26 19.17 -22.11
C ALA A 633 -34.69 17.98 -21.24
N LEU A 634 -34.67 16.75 -21.77
CA LEU A 634 -34.92 15.53 -20.99
C LEU A 634 -33.92 15.35 -19.84
N ASN A 635 -32.66 15.75 -20.08
CA ASN A 635 -31.55 15.66 -19.14
C ASN A 635 -31.40 16.89 -18.22
N ASP A 636 -32.31 17.85 -18.27
CA ASP A 636 -32.31 18.99 -17.34
C ASP A 636 -32.50 18.49 -15.90
N GLU A 637 -31.63 18.93 -14.98
CA GLU A 637 -31.61 18.46 -13.58
C GLU A 637 -32.91 18.81 -12.83
N ASP A 638 -33.58 19.90 -13.21
CA ASP A 638 -34.84 20.35 -12.59
C ASP A 638 -36.08 19.96 -13.42
N GLY A 639 -35.92 19.19 -14.50
CA GLY A 639 -36.99 18.79 -15.41
C GLY A 639 -37.60 19.95 -16.20
N CYS A 640 -36.83 21.01 -16.47
CA CYS A 640 -37.33 22.19 -17.18
C CYS A 640 -37.09 22.12 -18.69
N VAL A 641 -38.18 22.23 -19.47
CA VAL A 641 -38.17 22.28 -20.93
C VAL A 641 -38.27 23.73 -21.41
N PRO A 642 -37.25 24.27 -22.11
CA PRO A 642 -37.25 25.65 -22.57
C PRO A 642 -38.18 25.88 -23.77
N LEU A 643 -39.05 26.90 -23.65
CA LEU A 643 -40.07 27.25 -24.63
C LEU A 643 -40.13 28.77 -24.85
N GLN A 644 -40.74 29.18 -25.96
CA GLN A 644 -41.11 30.57 -26.24
C GLN A 644 -42.60 30.62 -26.60
N VAL A 645 -43.31 31.56 -25.99
CA VAL A 645 -44.75 31.78 -26.21
C VAL A 645 -45.00 33.15 -26.81
N PHE A 646 -46.05 33.26 -27.62
CA PHE A 646 -46.62 34.54 -28.04
C PHE A 646 -48.07 34.67 -27.60
N VAL A 647 -48.42 35.77 -26.95
CA VAL A 647 -49.77 36.07 -26.43
C VAL A 647 -50.22 37.44 -26.96
N PRO A 648 -51.16 37.51 -27.93
CA PRO A 648 -51.50 38.76 -28.61
C PRO A 648 -52.11 39.82 -27.70
N VAL A 649 -52.92 39.40 -26.73
CA VAL A 649 -53.51 40.32 -25.74
C VAL A 649 -52.44 41.09 -24.96
N MET A 650 -51.27 40.50 -24.73
CA MET A 650 -50.15 41.18 -24.09
C MET A 650 -49.44 42.13 -25.06
N GLU A 651 -49.27 41.74 -26.31
CA GLU A 651 -48.70 42.59 -27.37
C GLU A 651 -49.51 43.89 -27.55
N ASP A 652 -50.84 43.81 -27.46
CA ASP A 652 -51.74 44.96 -27.56
C ASP A 652 -51.73 45.87 -26.31
N ILE A 653 -51.48 45.31 -25.13
CA ILE A 653 -51.32 46.10 -23.89
C ILE A 653 -50.03 46.91 -23.95
N SER A 654 -48.94 46.28 -24.40
CA SER A 654 -47.64 46.91 -24.58
C SER A 654 -46.87 46.17 -25.65
N ALA A 655 -46.56 46.86 -26.75
CA ALA A 655 -45.75 46.32 -27.84
C ALA A 655 -44.44 45.73 -27.31
N GLY A 656 -44.09 44.52 -27.77
CA GLY A 656 -42.95 43.72 -27.33
C GLY A 656 -43.17 42.91 -26.06
N SER A 657 -44.36 42.95 -25.44
CA SER A 657 -44.66 42.13 -24.26
C SER A 657 -45.41 40.83 -24.58
N GLY A 658 -45.81 40.62 -25.84
CA GLY A 658 -46.49 39.40 -26.29
C GLY A 658 -45.58 38.19 -26.37
N THR A 659 -44.32 38.35 -26.78
CA THR A 659 -43.34 37.27 -26.90
C THR A 659 -42.53 37.13 -25.60
N GLN A 660 -42.55 35.95 -24.99
CA GLN A 660 -41.79 35.66 -23.76
C GLN A 660 -41.18 34.27 -23.80
N ASN A 661 -39.96 34.14 -23.26
CA ASN A 661 -39.36 32.85 -22.97
C ASN A 661 -39.90 32.31 -21.63
N VAL A 662 -40.21 31.03 -21.60
CA VAL A 662 -40.82 30.32 -20.47
C VAL A 662 -40.22 28.92 -20.38
N LEU A 663 -40.43 28.25 -19.25
CA LEU A 663 -39.99 26.87 -19.04
C LEU A 663 -41.22 26.03 -18.71
N LEU A 664 -41.43 24.90 -19.39
CA LEU A 664 -42.36 23.87 -18.95
C LEU A 664 -41.62 22.95 -17.98
N LYS A 665 -41.96 23.02 -16.70
CA LYS A 665 -41.39 22.17 -15.65
C LYS A 665 -42.21 20.90 -15.52
N LEU A 666 -41.58 19.76 -15.80
CA LEU A 666 -42.19 18.44 -15.72
C LEU A 666 -41.90 17.78 -14.37
N ASP A 667 -42.93 17.32 -13.68
CA ASP A 667 -42.78 16.54 -12.45
C ASP A 667 -42.67 15.04 -12.78
N TRP A 668 -41.44 14.58 -12.95
CA TRP A 668 -41.13 13.18 -13.25
C TRP A 668 -41.60 12.18 -12.18
N SER A 669 -41.90 12.62 -10.95
CA SER A 669 -42.46 11.74 -9.92
C SER A 669 -43.91 11.36 -10.17
N THR A 670 -44.59 12.09 -11.06
CA THR A 670 -45.98 11.85 -11.46
C THR A 670 -46.10 10.96 -12.71
N LEU A 671 -44.97 10.55 -13.29
CA LEU A 671 -44.94 9.79 -14.54
C LEU A 671 -45.70 8.47 -14.39
N LYS A 672 -46.68 8.26 -15.28
CA LYS A 672 -47.54 7.08 -15.27
C LYS A 672 -47.82 6.62 -16.68
N GLU A 673 -47.74 5.31 -16.91
CA GLU A 673 -48.18 4.70 -18.17
C GLU A 673 -49.71 4.80 -18.30
N THR A 674 -50.19 5.20 -19.48
CA THR A 674 -51.62 5.39 -19.79
C THR A 674 -51.89 5.10 -21.28
N THR A 675 -53.05 5.51 -21.80
CA THR A 675 -53.44 5.33 -23.21
C THR A 675 -53.84 6.65 -23.85
N GLU A 676 -53.97 6.69 -25.18
CA GLU A 676 -54.46 7.87 -25.92
C GLU A 676 -55.86 8.32 -25.47
N ASP A 677 -56.65 7.42 -24.88
CA ASP A 677 -58.03 7.67 -24.44
C ASP A 677 -58.13 8.19 -22.99
N ASP A 678 -57.01 8.60 -22.37
CA ASP A 678 -57.02 9.14 -21.00
C ASP A 678 -57.97 10.36 -20.92
N PRO A 679 -58.95 10.36 -20.01
CA PRO A 679 -59.89 11.47 -19.87
C PRO A 679 -59.20 12.79 -19.52
N ASP A 680 -58.00 12.76 -18.93
CA ASP A 680 -57.25 13.96 -18.57
C ASP A 680 -56.59 14.64 -19.79
N PHE A 681 -56.57 14.00 -20.96
CA PHE A 681 -56.07 14.57 -22.23
C PHE A 681 -57.17 15.22 -23.09
N GLN A 682 -58.43 15.20 -22.64
CA GLN A 682 -59.53 15.78 -23.42
C GLN A 682 -59.45 17.32 -23.39
N PRO A 683 -59.66 18.01 -24.53
CA PRO A 683 -59.71 19.46 -24.57
C PRO A 683 -60.73 20.02 -23.57
N GLU A 684 -60.38 21.07 -22.84
CA GLU A 684 -61.33 21.77 -21.98
C GLU A 684 -62.47 22.38 -22.83
N GLU A 685 -63.70 22.41 -22.29
CA GLU A 685 -64.83 23.02 -23.00
C GLU A 685 -64.56 24.51 -23.30
N PRO A 686 -65.01 25.04 -24.46
CA PRO A 686 -64.78 26.42 -24.83
C PRO A 686 -65.25 27.40 -23.75
N VAL A 687 -64.36 28.31 -23.33
CA VAL A 687 -64.70 29.33 -22.33
C VAL A 687 -65.59 30.40 -22.99
N GLU A 688 -66.92 30.29 -22.80
CA GLU A 688 -67.86 31.33 -23.25
C GLU A 688 -67.84 32.55 -22.31
N GLN A 689 -67.50 33.72 -22.86
CA GLN A 689 -67.61 34.98 -22.12
C GLN A 689 -69.06 35.41 -21.97
N SER A 690 -69.43 35.88 -20.77
CA SER A 690 -70.74 36.48 -20.53
C SER A 690 -70.98 37.73 -21.41
N PRO A 691 -72.24 38.09 -21.72
CA PRO A 691 -72.55 39.25 -22.56
C PRO A 691 -72.08 40.58 -21.95
N ALA A 692 -71.84 41.58 -22.81
CA ALA A 692 -71.56 42.94 -22.36
C ALA A 692 -72.79 43.55 -21.68
N VAL A 693 -72.57 44.33 -20.62
CA VAL A 693 -73.62 45.03 -19.87
C VAL A 693 -73.72 46.47 -20.37
N ASN A 694 -74.89 46.87 -20.85
CA ASN A 694 -75.19 48.27 -21.16
C ASN A 694 -76.62 48.59 -20.70
N VAL A 695 -76.74 49.04 -19.45
CA VAL A 695 -78.02 49.19 -18.75
C VAL A 695 -78.19 50.62 -18.25
N THR A 696 -79.43 51.10 -18.21
CA THR A 696 -79.79 52.43 -17.70
C THR A 696 -80.95 52.28 -16.73
N ASP A 697 -80.78 52.74 -15.50
CA ASP A 697 -81.87 52.78 -14.53
C ASP A 697 -82.90 53.84 -14.95
N SER A 698 -84.13 53.38 -15.21
CA SER A 698 -85.20 54.23 -15.74
C SER A 698 -85.71 55.29 -14.75
N THR A 699 -85.49 55.11 -13.44
CA THR A 699 -85.97 56.03 -12.40
C THR A 699 -85.01 57.19 -12.16
N THR A 700 -83.72 56.88 -12.05
CA THR A 700 -82.66 57.84 -11.71
C THR A 700 -81.90 58.35 -12.93
N GLY A 701 -81.95 57.63 -14.04
CA GLY A 701 -81.20 57.90 -15.27
C GLY A 701 -79.74 57.47 -15.23
N ILE A 702 -79.30 56.75 -14.19
CA ILE A 702 -77.92 56.26 -14.08
C ILE A 702 -77.67 55.14 -15.09
N LYS A 703 -76.70 55.37 -16.00
CA LYS A 703 -76.28 54.37 -17.00
C LYS A 703 -74.96 53.71 -16.60
N VAL A 704 -74.85 52.40 -16.79
CA VAL A 704 -73.63 51.63 -16.56
C VAL A 704 -73.28 50.81 -17.81
N GLU A 705 -72.04 50.90 -18.26
CA GLU A 705 -71.47 50.12 -19.36
C GLU A 705 -70.29 49.27 -18.88
N ALA A 706 -70.26 47.99 -19.30
CA ALA A 706 -69.18 47.05 -19.07
C ALA A 706 -69.06 46.05 -20.24
N ASP A 707 -67.82 45.65 -20.57
CA ASP A 707 -67.55 44.72 -21.66
C ASP A 707 -67.94 43.26 -21.33
N LYS A 708 -67.90 42.38 -22.33
CA LYS A 708 -68.14 40.93 -22.17
C LYS A 708 -67.22 40.37 -21.08
N GLY A 709 -67.72 39.46 -20.25
CA GLY A 709 -66.93 38.84 -19.17
C GLY A 709 -66.77 39.66 -17.89
N VAL A 710 -67.17 40.94 -17.85
CA VAL A 710 -66.99 41.79 -16.64
C VAL A 710 -67.99 41.44 -15.54
N PHE A 711 -69.20 41.03 -15.91
CA PHE A 711 -70.22 40.54 -14.99
C PHE A 711 -70.66 39.13 -15.39
N PRO A 712 -71.11 38.29 -14.45
CA PRO A 712 -71.84 37.08 -14.77
C PRO A 712 -73.05 37.38 -15.68
N GLU A 713 -73.44 36.42 -16.52
CA GLU A 713 -74.67 36.56 -17.30
C GLU A 713 -75.90 36.67 -16.38
N GLY A 714 -76.80 37.60 -16.69
CA GLY A 714 -78.05 37.79 -15.96
C GLY A 714 -78.01 38.74 -14.75
N VAL A 715 -76.93 39.51 -14.57
CA VAL A 715 -76.89 40.54 -13.51
C VAL A 715 -77.92 41.65 -13.72
N GLU A 716 -78.50 42.13 -12.63
CA GLU A 716 -79.46 43.24 -12.59
C GLU A 716 -78.83 44.47 -11.91
N GLN A 717 -78.99 45.65 -12.52
CA GLN A 717 -78.54 46.93 -11.93
C GLN A 717 -79.55 47.39 -10.88
N VAL A 718 -79.06 47.68 -9.66
CA VAL A 718 -79.86 48.28 -8.60
C VAL A 718 -79.32 49.68 -8.32
N VAL A 719 -80.18 50.69 -8.46
CA VAL A 719 -79.83 52.08 -8.15
C VAL A 719 -80.84 52.64 -7.17
N THR A 720 -80.35 53.11 -6.03
CA THR A 720 -81.16 53.79 -5.01
C THR A 720 -80.74 55.26 -4.92
N GLN A 721 -81.65 56.17 -5.25
CA GLN A 721 -81.45 57.58 -4.94
C GLN A 721 -81.85 57.85 -3.49
N ILE A 722 -80.90 58.28 -2.67
CA ILE A 722 -81.09 58.57 -1.26
C ILE A 722 -81.44 60.06 -1.12
N THR A 723 -82.63 60.35 -0.58
CA THR A 723 -83.16 61.73 -0.47
C THR A 723 -83.42 62.20 0.96
N SER A 724 -83.38 61.30 1.94
CA SER A 724 -83.53 61.59 3.37
C SER A 724 -83.00 60.43 4.24
N GLY A 725 -82.81 60.65 5.54
CA GLY A 725 -82.34 59.64 6.49
C GLY A 725 -80.85 59.79 6.85
N ALA A 726 -80.35 58.89 7.70
CA ALA A 726 -79.03 59.02 8.31
C ALA A 726 -77.88 59.14 7.29
N ASP A 727 -77.94 58.41 6.17
CA ASP A 727 -76.94 58.48 5.11
C ASP A 727 -77.01 59.79 4.31
N TYR A 728 -78.21 60.31 4.08
CA TYR A 728 -78.39 61.63 3.47
C TYR A 728 -77.88 62.74 4.38
N ASP A 729 -78.22 62.70 5.67
CA ASP A 729 -77.78 63.69 6.66
C ASP A 729 -76.25 63.68 6.82
N ARG A 730 -75.64 62.49 6.80
CA ARG A 730 -74.18 62.30 6.78
C ARG A 730 -73.57 62.92 5.53
N ALA A 731 -74.10 62.64 4.34
CA ALA A 731 -73.62 63.25 3.11
C ALA A 731 -73.77 64.78 3.11
N ALA A 732 -74.92 65.31 3.55
CA ALA A 732 -75.16 66.75 3.65
C ALA A 732 -74.18 67.46 4.59
N SER A 733 -73.83 66.81 5.72
CA SER A 733 -72.81 67.31 6.65
C SER A 733 -71.41 67.33 6.00
N ILE A 734 -71.02 66.22 5.39
CA ILE A 734 -69.70 66.03 4.74
C ILE A 734 -69.51 66.97 3.54
N LEU A 735 -70.59 67.32 2.84
CA LEU A 735 -70.57 68.15 1.63
C LEU A 735 -70.83 69.63 1.91
N SER A 736 -71.06 70.02 3.17
CA SER A 736 -71.40 71.40 3.55
C SER A 736 -70.33 72.44 3.18
N ASP A 737 -69.07 72.04 3.03
CA ASP A 737 -67.94 72.84 2.55
C ASP A 737 -67.80 72.85 1.01
N VAL A 738 -68.50 71.96 0.30
CA VAL A 738 -68.47 71.85 -1.17
C VAL A 738 -69.67 72.55 -1.81
N GLY A 739 -70.88 72.26 -1.34
CA GLY A 739 -72.13 72.77 -1.92
C GLY A 739 -73.35 72.08 -1.33
N LYS A 740 -74.47 72.79 -1.25
CA LYS A 740 -75.74 72.29 -0.70
C LYS A 740 -76.66 71.62 -1.74
N LYS A 741 -76.45 71.86 -3.03
CA LYS A 741 -77.12 71.16 -4.13
C LYS A 741 -76.38 69.86 -4.43
N PHE A 742 -76.93 68.73 -4.01
CA PHE A 742 -76.42 67.42 -4.38
C PHE A 742 -77.51 66.35 -4.49
N ARG A 743 -77.23 65.30 -5.28
CA ARG A 743 -77.97 64.05 -5.30
C ARG A 743 -77.09 62.89 -4.90
N LEU A 744 -77.60 62.03 -4.01
CA LEU A 744 -76.89 60.89 -3.47
C LEU A 744 -77.44 59.60 -4.08
N PHE A 745 -76.55 58.76 -4.59
CA PHE A 745 -76.88 57.49 -5.23
C PHE A 745 -76.09 56.37 -4.58
N GLU A 746 -76.77 55.26 -4.31
CA GLU A 746 -76.15 53.97 -4.04
C GLU A 746 -76.40 53.09 -5.27
N ILE A 747 -75.33 52.53 -5.81
CA ILE A 747 -75.36 51.69 -7.01
C ILE A 747 -74.77 50.36 -6.61
N HIS A 748 -75.38 49.26 -7.03
CA HIS A 748 -74.78 47.93 -6.96
C HIS A 748 -75.44 47.03 -8.02
N PHE A 749 -74.92 45.82 -8.18
CA PHE A 749 -75.48 44.82 -9.08
C PHE A 749 -75.84 43.57 -8.29
N GLU A 750 -76.92 42.91 -8.67
CA GLU A 750 -77.37 41.67 -8.04
C GLU A 750 -77.51 40.55 -9.08
N LEU A 751 -77.18 39.32 -8.69
CA LEU A 751 -77.50 38.10 -9.42
C LEU A 751 -78.26 37.17 -8.47
N ASN A 752 -79.48 36.80 -8.81
CA ASN A 752 -80.35 35.98 -7.96
C ASN A 752 -80.51 36.53 -6.52
N GLY A 753 -80.51 37.86 -6.35
CA GLY A 753 -80.65 38.54 -5.06
C GLY A 753 -79.39 38.57 -4.18
N ALA A 754 -78.22 38.20 -4.72
CA ALA A 754 -76.92 38.38 -4.07
C ALA A 754 -76.12 39.48 -4.78
N GLU A 755 -75.48 40.36 -4.01
CA GLU A 755 -74.66 41.43 -4.56
C GLU A 755 -73.42 40.87 -5.29
N VAL A 756 -73.20 41.36 -6.51
CA VAL A 756 -72.10 40.97 -7.40
C VAL A 756 -71.22 42.18 -7.68
N GLN A 757 -69.94 42.06 -7.37
CA GLN A 757 -68.95 43.05 -7.76
C GLN A 757 -68.46 42.75 -9.19
N PRO A 758 -68.21 43.78 -10.02
CA PRO A 758 -67.64 43.57 -11.35
C PRO A 758 -66.24 42.97 -11.25
N ASN A 759 -65.95 41.98 -12.09
CA ASN A 759 -64.61 41.45 -12.27
C ASN A 759 -63.79 42.29 -13.27
N GLY A 760 -64.06 43.60 -13.32
CA GLY A 760 -63.46 44.51 -14.29
C GLY A 760 -63.81 45.98 -14.09
N ILE A 761 -63.38 46.82 -15.05
CA ILE A 761 -63.70 48.26 -15.04
C ILE A 761 -65.10 48.45 -15.63
N VAL A 762 -65.90 49.27 -14.95
CA VAL A 762 -67.23 49.68 -15.41
C VAL A 762 -67.23 51.19 -15.63
N THR A 763 -67.95 51.65 -16.64
CA THR A 763 -68.17 53.07 -16.91
C THR A 763 -69.56 53.45 -16.39
N VAL A 764 -69.63 54.41 -15.48
CA VAL A 764 -70.88 54.90 -14.88
C VAL A 764 -71.14 56.32 -15.33
N TYR A 765 -72.36 56.59 -15.77
CA TYR A 765 -72.82 57.88 -16.26
C TYR A 765 -73.87 58.43 -15.29
N TYR A 766 -73.53 59.54 -14.62
CA TYR A 766 -74.43 60.22 -13.68
C TYR A 766 -75.17 61.37 -14.38
N PRO A 767 -76.50 61.35 -14.53
CA PRO A 767 -77.21 62.40 -15.22
C PRO A 767 -77.12 63.71 -14.42
N ILE A 768 -76.77 64.80 -15.09
CA ILE A 768 -76.68 66.13 -14.47
C ILE A 768 -78.12 66.67 -14.32
N PRO A 769 -78.59 66.97 -13.09
CA PRO A 769 -79.94 67.45 -12.89
C PRO A 769 -80.20 68.82 -13.54
N GLU A 770 -81.44 69.06 -13.94
CA GLU A 770 -81.86 70.37 -14.45
C GLU A 770 -81.66 71.48 -13.39
N GLY A 771 -81.13 72.62 -13.81
CA GLY A 771 -80.75 73.73 -12.92
C GLY A 771 -79.37 73.59 -12.25
N TYR A 772 -78.62 72.53 -12.53
CA TYR A 772 -77.21 72.43 -12.14
C TYR A 772 -76.30 73.14 -13.17
N ASP A 773 -75.27 73.84 -12.69
CA ASP A 773 -74.20 74.38 -13.52
C ASP A 773 -73.21 73.27 -13.88
N ALA A 774 -73.30 72.73 -15.11
CA ALA A 774 -72.53 71.59 -15.58
C ALA A 774 -71.00 71.77 -15.42
N ASP A 775 -70.48 73.00 -15.52
CA ASP A 775 -69.05 73.28 -15.35
C ASP A 775 -68.59 73.20 -13.88
N LYS A 776 -69.54 73.18 -12.94
CA LYS A 776 -69.28 73.10 -11.49
C LYS A 776 -69.73 71.79 -10.87
N VAL A 777 -70.19 70.83 -11.67
CA VAL A 777 -70.59 69.51 -11.16
C VAL A 777 -69.37 68.64 -10.92
N VAL A 778 -69.32 68.03 -9.75
CA VAL A 778 -68.31 67.03 -9.38
C VAL A 778 -68.97 65.84 -8.68
N LEU A 779 -68.33 64.68 -8.77
CA LEU A 779 -68.77 63.47 -8.09
C LEU A 779 -67.85 63.17 -6.90
N TYR A 780 -68.44 62.96 -5.72
CA TYR A 780 -67.73 62.51 -4.53
C TYR A 780 -68.21 61.12 -4.12
N ARG A 781 -67.28 60.22 -3.81
CA ARG A 781 -67.59 59.00 -3.06
C ARG A 781 -67.71 59.35 -1.58
N ILE A 782 -68.80 58.96 -0.93
CA ILE A 782 -69.00 59.10 0.51
C ILE A 782 -68.50 57.82 1.18
N ASN A 783 -67.39 57.91 1.92
CA ASN A 783 -66.80 56.76 2.58
C ASN A 783 -67.51 56.47 3.92
N GLU A 784 -67.51 55.21 4.35
CA GLU A 784 -68.09 54.81 5.65
C GLU A 784 -67.39 55.45 6.85
N ASP A 785 -66.11 55.80 6.72
CA ASP A 785 -65.29 56.45 7.76
C ASP A 785 -65.61 57.93 8.00
N GLY A 786 -66.59 58.49 7.28
CA GLY A 786 -67.02 59.89 7.41
C GLY A 786 -66.23 60.87 6.55
N THR A 787 -65.37 60.40 5.65
CA THR A 787 -64.63 61.23 4.68
C THR A 787 -65.29 61.24 3.29
N LYS A 788 -64.86 62.16 2.41
CA LYS A 788 -65.25 62.21 0.99
C LYS A 788 -64.03 62.10 0.08
N THR A 789 -64.15 61.34 -1.01
CA THR A 789 -63.12 61.20 -2.04
C THR A 789 -63.62 61.77 -3.37
N LEU A 790 -62.89 62.71 -3.97
CA LEU A 790 -63.22 63.22 -5.30
C LEU A 790 -63.03 62.11 -6.34
N VAL A 791 -64.08 61.78 -7.08
CA VAL A 791 -64.03 60.83 -8.19
C VAL A 791 -63.86 61.63 -9.47
N LYS A 792 -62.70 61.53 -10.09
CA LYS A 792 -62.41 62.25 -11.34
C LYS A 792 -63.25 61.66 -12.47
N GLY A 793 -64.05 62.51 -13.10
CA GLY A 793 -64.82 62.19 -14.30
C GLY A 793 -64.80 63.32 -15.31
N THR A 794 -65.52 63.12 -16.41
CA THR A 794 -65.69 64.09 -17.49
C THR A 794 -67.16 64.36 -17.72
N VAL A 795 -67.53 65.61 -17.98
CA VAL A 795 -68.89 65.96 -18.39
C VAL A 795 -69.02 65.72 -19.89
N GLU A 796 -69.96 64.85 -20.29
CA GLU A 796 -70.22 64.51 -21.69
C GLU A 796 -71.71 64.24 -21.88
N ASN A 797 -72.32 64.87 -22.90
CA ASN A 797 -73.71 64.63 -23.31
C ASN A 797 -74.76 64.69 -22.19
N GLY A 798 -74.60 65.60 -21.22
CA GLY A 798 -75.53 65.76 -20.08
C GLY A 798 -75.28 64.82 -18.90
N PHE A 799 -74.19 64.04 -18.92
CA PHE A 799 -73.78 63.16 -17.83
C PHE A 799 -72.41 63.54 -17.28
N TYR A 800 -72.18 63.23 -16.00
CA TYR A 800 -70.86 63.13 -15.40
C TYR A 800 -70.39 61.67 -15.49
N LYS A 801 -69.42 61.40 -16.38
CA LYS A 801 -68.92 60.07 -16.72
C LYS A 801 -67.71 59.70 -15.87
N VAL A 802 -67.72 58.52 -15.25
CA VAL A 802 -66.61 58.00 -14.42
C VAL A 802 -66.32 56.54 -14.73
N MET A 803 -65.07 56.12 -14.55
CA MET A 803 -64.66 54.71 -14.61
C MET A 803 -64.34 54.22 -13.20
N THR A 804 -64.89 53.07 -12.80
CA THR A 804 -64.67 52.48 -11.46
C THR A 804 -64.54 50.97 -11.53
N LYS A 805 -64.03 50.35 -10.45
CA LYS A 805 -63.94 48.89 -10.26
C LYS A 805 -64.83 48.39 -9.11
N SER A 806 -65.55 49.30 -8.46
CA SER A 806 -66.44 49.00 -7.35
C SER A 806 -67.51 50.07 -7.26
N PHE A 807 -68.65 49.68 -6.73
CA PHE A 807 -69.72 50.61 -6.42
C PHE A 807 -69.73 50.96 -4.93
N SER A 808 -70.37 52.08 -4.62
CA SER A 808 -70.38 52.73 -3.30
C SER A 808 -71.49 53.79 -3.32
N THR A 809 -71.69 54.48 -2.20
CA THR A 809 -72.51 55.69 -2.19
C THR A 809 -71.76 56.86 -2.84
N TYR A 810 -72.33 57.45 -3.89
CA TYR A 810 -71.76 58.58 -4.63
C TYR A 810 -72.71 59.79 -4.61
N ALA A 811 -72.15 60.97 -4.33
CA ALA A 811 -72.85 62.24 -4.35
C ALA A 811 -72.43 63.06 -5.57
N LEU A 812 -73.38 63.41 -6.42
CA LEU A 812 -73.20 64.37 -7.51
C LEU A 812 -73.55 65.76 -6.97
N VAL A 813 -72.59 66.68 -6.96
CA VAL A 813 -72.66 67.96 -6.21
C VAL A 813 -72.34 69.13 -7.15
N GLU A 814 -73.11 70.21 -7.09
CA GLU A 814 -72.73 71.48 -7.70
C GLU A 814 -71.87 72.29 -6.72
N GLN A 815 -70.60 72.53 -7.07
CA GLN A 815 -69.66 73.27 -6.23
C GLN A 815 -70.09 74.73 -6.03
N GLY A 816 -70.04 75.19 -4.78
CA GLY A 816 -70.36 76.57 -4.40
C GLY A 816 -71.86 76.87 -4.27
N SER A 817 -72.72 75.86 -4.38
CA SER A 817 -74.17 76.02 -4.28
C SER A 817 -74.64 76.41 -2.86
N THR A 818 -75.43 77.49 -2.75
CA THR A 818 -75.91 78.03 -1.47
C THR A 818 -77.32 77.56 -1.08
N ILE A 819 -78.08 77.01 -2.02
CA ILE A 819 -79.42 76.43 -1.83
C ILE A 819 -79.33 74.90 -1.83
N THR A 820 -80.33 74.22 -1.28
CA THR A 820 -80.46 72.76 -1.30
C THR A 820 -81.03 72.25 -2.62
N ASP A 821 -80.85 70.95 -2.93
CA ASP A 821 -81.42 70.33 -4.13
C ASP A 821 -82.97 70.39 -4.16
N ALA A 822 -83.59 70.33 -2.98
CA ALA A 822 -85.04 70.49 -2.83
C ALA A 822 -85.50 71.93 -3.16
N GLU A 823 -84.76 72.96 -2.71
CA GLU A 823 -85.01 74.35 -3.08
C GLU A 823 -84.79 74.60 -4.58
N ASN A 824 -83.76 73.97 -5.16
CA ASN A 824 -83.53 74.01 -6.61
C ASN A 824 -84.71 73.43 -7.39
N SER A 825 -85.16 72.23 -7.01
CA SER A 825 -86.29 71.55 -7.64
C SER A 825 -87.60 72.35 -7.55
N ALA A 826 -87.81 73.14 -6.49
CA ALA A 826 -88.95 74.05 -6.35
C ALA A 826 -88.84 75.30 -7.25
N ASN A 827 -87.63 75.80 -7.51
CA ASN A 827 -87.40 76.98 -8.35
C ASN A 827 -87.55 76.71 -9.85
N VAL A 828 -87.13 75.52 -10.32
CA VAL A 828 -87.20 75.11 -11.73
C VAL A 828 -88.68 74.99 -12.22
N GLY A 829 -89.65 74.87 -11.32
CA GLY A 829 -91.09 74.73 -11.64
C GLY A 829 -91.93 76.02 -11.66
N SER A 830 -91.35 77.23 -11.59
CA SER A 830 -92.12 78.48 -11.36
C SER A 830 -92.11 79.54 -12.46
N ASP A 831 -91.48 79.31 -13.62
CA ASP A 831 -91.55 80.22 -14.78
C ASP A 831 -92.23 79.58 -16.00
N ILE A 832 -93.54 79.78 -16.13
CA ILE A 832 -94.24 79.75 -17.42
C ILE A 832 -94.70 81.17 -17.75
N PRO A 833 -94.20 81.75 -18.85
CA PRO A 833 -95.09 82.44 -19.77
C PRO A 833 -95.11 81.79 -21.16
N GLN A 834 -96.33 81.47 -21.59
CA GLN A 834 -96.70 81.06 -22.93
C GLN A 834 -96.43 82.14 -23.98
N THR A 835 -95.96 81.74 -25.17
CA THR A 835 -96.38 82.12 -26.55
C THR A 835 -95.41 81.38 -27.48
N GLY A 836 -95.73 80.72 -28.59
CA GLY A 836 -96.90 80.59 -29.43
C GLY A 836 -96.41 79.93 -30.75
N ASP A 837 -97.26 79.08 -31.33
CA ASP A 837 -97.27 78.58 -32.71
C ASP A 837 -96.23 77.57 -33.26
N SER A 838 -96.74 76.34 -33.43
CA SER A 838 -96.97 75.64 -34.71
C SER A 838 -96.16 74.36 -35.05
N THR A 839 -96.95 73.28 -35.23
CA THR A 839 -96.79 72.09 -36.10
C THR A 839 -95.97 70.85 -35.69
N ASN A 840 -96.71 69.71 -35.66
CA ASN A 840 -96.34 68.31 -35.94
C ASN A 840 -95.33 67.63 -34.98
N VAL A 841 -95.55 66.45 -34.37
CA VAL A 841 -96.20 65.19 -34.79
C VAL A 841 -96.63 64.38 -33.53
N LEU A 842 -97.79 63.72 -33.57
CA LEU A 842 -98.26 62.59 -32.70
C LEU A 842 -97.43 61.30 -32.96
N PRO A 843 -97.63 60.11 -32.31
CA PRO A 843 -98.18 59.74 -30.97
C PRO A 843 -97.46 58.55 -30.23
N PHE A 844 -98.01 58.21 -29.05
CA PHE A 844 -98.06 56.92 -28.30
C PHE A 844 -96.86 56.39 -27.47
N ALA A 845 -97.07 56.29 -26.14
CA ALA A 845 -96.96 55.03 -25.39
C ALA A 845 -97.68 55.16 -24.03
N LEU A 846 -98.53 54.18 -23.71
CA LEU A 846 -99.33 54.04 -22.50
C LEU A 846 -99.26 52.56 -22.14
N LEU A 847 -98.77 52.20 -20.96
CA LEU A 847 -99.15 51.08 -20.08
C LEU A 847 -97.98 50.69 -19.17
N ALA A 848 -98.24 50.51 -17.87
CA ALA A 848 -98.06 49.21 -17.19
C ALA A 848 -98.62 49.26 -15.76
N LEU A 849 -99.15 48.12 -15.34
CA LEU A 849 -99.80 47.78 -14.08
C LEU A 849 -99.14 46.49 -13.55
N ALA A 850 -99.21 46.31 -12.23
CA ALA A 850 -99.02 45.04 -11.47
C ALA A 850 -97.56 44.54 -11.39
N SER A 851 -97.06 43.85 -10.34
CA SER A 851 -97.60 43.25 -9.11
C SER A 851 -96.43 42.64 -8.33
N GLY A 852 -96.58 42.34 -7.03
CA GLY A 852 -95.88 41.20 -6.41
C GLY A 852 -95.47 41.35 -4.94
N GLY A 853 -95.65 40.29 -4.14
CA GLY A 853 -94.84 40.05 -2.94
C GLY A 853 -95.51 39.28 -1.78
N MET A 854 -95.29 37.96 -1.71
CA MET A 854 -95.06 37.15 -0.48
C MET A 854 -94.78 35.69 -0.90
N ILE A 855 -93.56 35.15 -0.77
CA ILE A 855 -92.85 34.52 0.38
C ILE A 855 -93.47 33.19 0.86
N GLY A 856 -92.64 32.15 0.81
CA GLY A 856 -92.81 30.85 1.50
C GLY A 856 -91.48 30.08 1.55
N VAL A 857 -90.90 30.03 2.75
CA VAL A 857 -89.62 29.43 3.17
C VAL A 857 -89.71 27.90 3.33
N LEU A 858 -88.60 27.15 3.15
CA LEU A 858 -88.07 26.20 4.15
C LEU A 858 -86.71 25.56 3.76
N PHE A 859 -85.74 25.79 4.64
CA PHE A 859 -84.45 25.11 4.81
C PHE A 859 -84.61 23.67 5.35
N ILE A 860 -83.59 22.82 5.18
CA ILE A 860 -82.96 22.02 6.27
C ILE A 860 -81.49 21.70 5.92
N SER A 861 -80.71 21.64 6.99
CA SER A 861 -79.26 21.77 7.17
C SER A 861 -78.40 20.48 7.05
N ARG A 862 -77.11 20.71 6.79
CA ARG A 862 -75.92 19.89 7.12
C ARG A 862 -75.99 19.06 8.43
N LYS A 863 -75.33 17.89 8.43
CA LYS A 863 -74.43 17.46 9.53
C LYS A 863 -73.35 16.44 9.09
N ARG A 864 -72.25 16.48 9.85
CA ARG A 864 -70.96 15.76 9.81
C ARG A 864 -71.00 14.22 10.05
N LYS A 865 -69.91 13.56 9.59
CA LYS A 865 -69.29 12.25 9.97
C LYS A 865 -70.11 11.00 9.59
N PHE A 866 -69.53 9.91 9.07
CA PHE A 866 -68.37 9.13 9.53
C PHE A 866 -67.93 8.14 8.43
N THR A 867 -66.69 7.63 8.53
CA THR A 867 -66.15 6.35 8.01
C THR A 867 -65.91 6.13 6.52
N GLU A 868 -64.69 5.66 6.27
CA GLU A 868 -64.24 4.61 5.35
C GLU A 868 -64.82 4.56 3.93
N GLY A 869 -63.88 4.44 2.99
CA GLY A 869 -64.15 3.75 1.74
C GLY A 869 -63.77 4.59 0.54
N GLU A 870 -62.52 4.35 0.13
CA GLU A 870 -61.99 4.44 -1.24
C GLU A 870 -61.74 5.83 -1.82
#